data_AF-H2ZP23-F1
#
_entry.id   AF-H2ZP23-F1
#
_cell.length_a   1.000
_cell.length_b   1.000
_cell.length_c   1.000
_cell.angle_alpha   90.00
_cell.angle_beta   90.00
_cell.angle_gamma   90.00
#
_symmetry.space_group_name_H-M   'P 1'
#
loop_
_entity.id
_entity.type
_entity.pdbx_description
1 polymer ?
#
loop_
_entity_poly.entity_id
_entity_poly.type
_entity_poly.pdbx_seq_one_letter_code
_entity_poly.pdbx_strand_id
1 'polypeptide(L)'
;MSFDYEACQDAAQYLRLSREQIIANQTQKPDGKKYVWFPDKENAYVKGELIKTDKGKCTIKACDGGKEMTVKEDDLQEMNPPRYEKCEDMAGMTFLNEASVLNNLRSRYESFMIYTYSGLFCVTVNPYKMLPVYAPYVIAAYKGKRRTEMPPHLYSIADNAYTEMLMNRENQSMLITGESGAGKTVNTKKVIQYFALVAAFGGSQDDGKGTLEDQIVQCNPAMEAFGNAKTVRNDNSSRFVTCRIIQSNLRAFFGMANCEWMKLMFKIKPLLKTAESAKELEEMEKEFAETKVNLEKETKRRKELEEMQVSFIQEKNDLVMQLQAQQDQIDDGEDRCDQLIKTKVELDGKIKELTERLEDEEELNNELVSKKRKLEDECSELKKDIDDLEITLAKVEKEKHATENKLKNLQEELATQDEQIAKLQKEKKALQEAHQQTLDDLQSEEDKVNSLTKQKAKLEQQVDDLEASLEQEKKLRMELERTKRKLEGDLRLTQETVMDLENDKQRLEEKLKKQEFEYSQLATKLEDEQALVSQLQKKIKELQARIEELEEELEAERAARAKVEKQRADLSRELEELSERLEEAGGATAAQIELNKRREAEFAKLRRELEESNLGHEATVSTLRKKHADTSSEMSEQV
;
A
#
# COMPACT_ATOMS: atom_id res chain seq x y z
N MET A 1 22.75 -41.25 19.17
CA MET A 1 21.69 -42.20 19.55
C MET A 1 20.89 -42.50 18.30
N SER A 2 20.70 -43.77 17.97
CA SER A 2 19.97 -44.21 16.79
C SER A 2 18.47 -44.08 17.00
N PHE A 3 17.72 -43.71 15.96
CA PHE A 3 16.26 -43.82 15.95
C PHE A 3 15.81 -45.22 16.37
N ASP A 4 14.85 -45.23 17.29
CA ASP A 4 14.27 -46.44 17.86
C ASP A 4 13.08 -46.87 16.99
N TYR A 5 13.32 -47.91 16.19
CA TYR A 5 12.31 -48.48 15.30
C TYR A 5 11.22 -49.22 16.08
N GLU A 6 11.53 -49.74 17.27
CA GLU A 6 10.57 -50.49 18.10
C GLU A 6 9.57 -49.53 18.77
N ALA A 7 10.05 -48.37 19.23
CA ALA A 7 9.19 -47.33 19.82
C ALA A 7 8.11 -46.82 18.85
N CYS A 8 8.39 -46.79 17.54
CA CYS A 8 7.45 -46.35 16.52
C CYS A 8 6.63 -47.49 15.88
N GLN A 9 6.82 -48.75 16.30
CA GLN A 9 6.05 -49.91 15.85
C GLN A 9 5.82 -49.97 14.32
N ASP A 10 4.58 -50.22 13.89
CA ASP A 10 4.13 -50.27 12.50
C ASP A 10 4.27 -48.95 11.74
N ALA A 11 4.40 -47.82 12.44
CA ALA A 11 4.61 -46.51 11.85
C ALA A 11 6.07 -46.30 11.38
N ALA A 12 7.03 -47.07 11.91
CA ALA A 12 8.45 -46.89 11.62
C ALA A 12 8.77 -46.96 10.10
N GLN A 13 8.13 -47.89 9.38
CA GLN A 13 8.30 -48.07 7.93
C GLN A 13 7.86 -46.85 7.10
N TYR A 14 6.95 -46.03 7.63
CA TYR A 14 6.43 -44.82 6.98
C TYR A 14 7.18 -43.55 7.40
N LEU A 15 8.14 -43.66 8.33
CA LEU A 15 8.93 -42.53 8.83
C LEU A 15 10.36 -42.54 8.31
N ARG A 16 11.01 -43.72 8.30
CA ARG A 16 12.42 -43.88 7.94
C ARG A 16 12.66 -45.20 7.22
N LEU A 17 13.63 -45.21 6.32
CA LEU A 17 14.12 -46.44 5.68
C LEU A 17 14.68 -47.43 6.71
N SER A 18 14.60 -48.73 6.42
CA SER A 18 15.26 -49.74 7.27
C SER A 18 16.78 -49.52 7.31
N ARG A 19 17.42 -49.92 8.42
CA ARG A 19 18.88 -49.78 8.57
C ARG A 19 19.64 -50.50 7.45
N GLU A 20 19.15 -51.65 7.02
CA GLU A 20 19.73 -52.44 5.93
C GLU A 20 19.70 -51.69 4.60
N GLN A 21 18.57 -51.05 4.26
CA GLN A 21 18.45 -50.22 3.06
C GLN A 21 19.37 -49.00 3.09
N ILE A 22 19.49 -48.34 4.24
CA ILE A 22 20.39 -47.19 4.40
C ILE A 22 21.84 -47.61 4.15
N ILE A 23 22.27 -48.73 4.72
CA ILE A 23 23.63 -49.26 4.54
C ILE A 23 23.84 -49.69 3.07
N ALA A 24 22.85 -50.33 2.44
CA ALA A 24 22.91 -50.70 1.02
C ALA A 24 23.11 -49.46 0.12
N ASN A 25 22.33 -48.40 0.34
CA ASN A 25 22.43 -47.15 -0.43
C ASN A 25 23.76 -46.42 -0.20
N GLN A 26 24.33 -46.49 1.01
CA GLN A 26 25.62 -45.89 1.33
C GLN A 26 26.81 -46.67 0.76
N THR A 27 26.69 -47.99 0.67
CA THR A 27 27.76 -48.88 0.18
C THR A 27 27.81 -48.99 -1.35
N GLN A 28 26.74 -48.57 -2.03
CA GLN A 28 26.71 -48.51 -3.49
C GLN A 28 27.72 -47.48 -4.02
N LYS A 29 28.57 -47.90 -4.97
CA LYS A 29 29.58 -47.02 -5.57
C LYS A 29 28.89 -45.88 -6.36
N PRO A 30 29.33 -44.62 -6.23
CA PRO A 30 28.80 -43.54 -7.04
C PRO A 30 29.11 -43.78 -8.52
N ASP A 31 28.09 -43.72 -9.38
CA ASP A 31 28.21 -43.97 -10.82
C ASP A 31 28.89 -42.80 -11.60
N GLY A 32 29.44 -41.79 -10.92
CA GLY A 32 30.06 -40.62 -11.55
C GLY A 32 29.06 -39.74 -12.32
N LYS A 33 29.53 -38.94 -13.29
CA LYS A 33 28.69 -38.12 -14.20
C LYS A 33 27.96 -38.93 -15.29
N LYS A 34 27.86 -40.25 -15.10
CA LYS A 34 27.28 -41.18 -16.08
C LYS A 34 25.76 -41.01 -16.23
N TYR A 35 25.08 -40.70 -15.13
CA TYR A 35 23.63 -40.52 -15.13
C TYR A 35 23.26 -39.06 -14.90
N VAL A 36 22.29 -38.59 -15.67
CA VAL A 36 21.78 -37.22 -15.65
C VAL A 36 20.25 -37.23 -15.67
N TRP A 37 19.64 -36.17 -15.16
CA TRP A 37 18.22 -35.89 -15.33
C TRP A 37 18.00 -35.11 -16.61
N PHE A 38 16.94 -35.46 -17.34
CA PHE A 38 16.51 -34.68 -18.50
C PHE A 38 14.99 -34.46 -18.49
N PRO A 39 14.49 -33.38 -19.12
CA PRO A 39 13.07 -33.06 -19.10
C PRO A 39 12.22 -34.06 -19.90
N ASP A 40 11.09 -34.44 -19.35
CA ASP A 40 10.07 -35.28 -19.98
C ASP A 40 8.68 -34.64 -19.87
N LYS A 41 7.83 -34.85 -20.87
CA LYS A 41 6.50 -34.21 -20.92
C LYS A 41 5.52 -34.80 -19.89
N GLU A 42 5.64 -36.08 -19.56
CA GLU A 42 4.71 -36.76 -18.65
C GLU A 42 5.23 -36.76 -17.21
N ASN A 43 6.51 -37.08 -17.03
CA ASN A 43 7.12 -37.27 -15.72
C ASN A 43 7.89 -36.04 -15.20
N ALA A 44 7.87 -34.93 -15.93
CA ALA A 44 8.67 -33.71 -15.76
C ALA A 44 10.18 -33.94 -15.93
N TYR A 45 10.76 -34.90 -15.20
CA TYR A 45 12.16 -35.31 -15.32
C TYR A 45 12.29 -36.83 -15.21
N VAL A 46 13.21 -37.40 -15.98
CA VAL A 46 13.50 -38.84 -16.03
C VAL A 46 15.01 -39.10 -16.05
N LYS A 47 15.41 -40.30 -15.65
CA LYS A 47 16.81 -40.71 -15.57
C LYS A 47 17.35 -41.09 -16.94
N GLY A 48 18.47 -40.47 -17.35
CA GLY A 48 19.19 -40.76 -18.59
C GLY A 48 20.63 -41.18 -18.35
N GLU A 49 21.13 -42.09 -19.17
CA GLU A 49 22.56 -42.43 -19.28
C GLU A 49 23.20 -41.53 -20.35
N LEU A 50 24.24 -40.79 -19.99
CA LEU A 50 25.00 -39.94 -20.89
C LEU A 50 25.96 -40.80 -21.73
N ILE A 51 25.75 -40.85 -23.04
CA ILE A 51 26.57 -41.65 -23.97
C ILE A 51 27.70 -40.82 -24.55
N LYS A 52 27.38 -39.62 -25.08
CA LYS A 52 28.36 -38.77 -25.77
C LYS A 52 28.01 -37.29 -25.64
N THR A 53 29.03 -36.45 -25.50
CA THR A 53 28.94 -34.99 -25.51
C THR A 53 29.70 -34.46 -26.73
N ASP A 54 29.00 -33.83 -27.67
CA ASP A 54 29.56 -33.23 -28.89
C ASP A 54 29.13 -31.76 -29.00
N LYS A 55 30.09 -30.82 -28.89
CA LYS A 55 29.90 -29.37 -29.17
C LYS A 55 28.61 -28.76 -28.56
N GLY A 56 28.34 -29.00 -27.28
CA GLY A 56 27.18 -28.46 -26.55
C GLY A 56 25.87 -29.23 -26.73
N LYS A 57 25.91 -30.38 -27.41
CA LYS A 57 24.79 -31.34 -27.50
C LYS A 57 25.19 -32.68 -26.88
N CYS A 58 24.32 -33.20 -26.04
CA CYS A 58 24.50 -34.45 -25.33
C CYS A 58 23.55 -35.51 -25.89
N THR A 59 24.08 -36.68 -26.24
CA THR A 59 23.27 -37.85 -26.60
C THR A 59 23.04 -38.68 -25.33
N ILE A 60 21.78 -38.78 -24.94
CA ILE A 60 21.34 -39.48 -23.74
C ILE A 60 20.44 -40.66 -24.12
N LYS A 61 20.47 -41.70 -23.30
CA LYS A 61 19.56 -42.85 -23.39
C LYS A 61 18.71 -42.95 -22.14
N ALA A 62 17.40 -42.90 -22.30
CA ALA A 62 16.48 -43.04 -21.17
C ALA A 62 16.63 -44.42 -20.51
N CYS A 63 16.71 -44.46 -19.18
CA CYS A 63 16.82 -45.72 -18.43
C CYS A 63 15.52 -46.54 -18.46
N ASP A 64 14.38 -45.92 -18.75
CA ASP A 64 13.05 -46.55 -18.78
C ASP A 64 12.74 -47.31 -20.10
N GLY A 65 13.77 -47.70 -20.85
CA GLY A 65 13.64 -48.43 -22.12
C GLY A 65 13.40 -47.54 -23.35
N GLY A 66 13.60 -46.23 -23.23
CA GLY A 66 13.43 -45.26 -24.32
C GLY A 66 14.56 -45.26 -25.37
N LYS A 67 14.29 -44.62 -26.51
CA LYS A 67 15.26 -44.41 -27.61
C LYS A 67 16.33 -43.38 -27.23
N GLU A 68 17.49 -43.46 -27.89
CA GLU A 68 18.53 -42.44 -27.78
C GLU A 68 18.02 -41.10 -28.32
N MET A 69 18.28 -40.04 -27.59
CA MET A 69 17.83 -38.69 -27.90
C MET A 69 18.96 -37.69 -27.69
N THR A 70 19.05 -36.72 -28.59
CA THR A 70 20.04 -35.64 -28.51
C THR A 70 19.39 -34.42 -27.87
N VAL A 71 19.88 -34.03 -26.71
CA VAL A 71 19.38 -32.90 -25.91
C VAL A 71 20.50 -31.87 -25.77
N LYS A 72 20.15 -30.59 -25.54
CA LYS A 72 21.15 -29.56 -25.24
C LYS A 72 21.76 -29.83 -23.87
N GLU A 73 23.03 -29.52 -23.71
CA GLU A 73 23.72 -29.70 -22.44
C GLU A 73 23.08 -28.89 -21.29
N ASP A 74 22.60 -27.67 -21.59
CA ASP A 74 21.94 -26.78 -20.63
C ASP A 74 20.62 -27.33 -20.05
N ASP A 75 19.94 -28.23 -20.77
CA ASP A 75 18.68 -28.83 -20.30
C ASP A 75 18.92 -30.04 -19.38
N LEU A 76 20.18 -30.48 -19.22
CA LEU A 76 20.53 -31.63 -18.38
C LEU A 76 20.88 -31.19 -16.97
N GLN A 77 20.38 -31.93 -15.98
CA GLN A 77 20.70 -31.70 -14.57
C GLN A 77 21.50 -32.87 -13.99
N GLU A 78 22.51 -32.58 -13.15
CA GLU A 78 23.36 -33.61 -12.55
C GLU A 78 22.56 -34.49 -11.56
N MET A 79 22.83 -35.80 -11.57
CA MET A 79 22.15 -36.75 -10.67
C MET A 79 22.92 -36.91 -9.37
N ASN A 80 22.21 -36.88 -8.24
CA ASN A 80 22.80 -37.20 -6.94
C ASN A 80 23.17 -38.69 -6.84
N PRO A 81 24.26 -39.03 -6.13
CA PRO A 81 24.62 -40.43 -5.86
C PRO A 81 23.52 -41.19 -5.08
N PRO A 82 23.46 -42.54 -5.20
CA PRO A 82 22.43 -43.37 -4.54
C PRO A 82 22.33 -43.21 -3.01
N ARG A 83 23.41 -42.76 -2.34
CA ARG A 83 23.38 -42.44 -0.90
C ARG A 83 22.34 -41.39 -0.50
N TYR A 84 21.88 -40.57 -1.45
CA TYR A 84 20.85 -39.55 -1.25
C TYR A 84 19.44 -40.02 -1.64
N GLU A 85 19.28 -41.30 -2.00
CA GLU A 85 17.97 -41.85 -2.29
C GLU A 85 17.08 -41.82 -1.05
N LYS A 86 15.88 -41.24 -1.19
CA LYS A 86 14.90 -41.04 -0.10
C LYS A 86 15.50 -40.32 1.11
N CYS A 87 16.42 -39.38 0.88
CA CYS A 87 17.06 -38.63 1.96
C CYS A 87 16.05 -37.85 2.79
N GLU A 88 16.33 -37.74 4.08
CA GLU A 88 15.44 -37.10 5.04
C GLU A 88 15.48 -35.58 5.00
N ASP A 89 16.66 -35.02 4.71
CA ASP A 89 16.86 -33.58 4.54
C ASP A 89 17.48 -33.30 3.18
N MET A 90 16.71 -32.63 2.33
CA MET A 90 17.13 -32.31 0.96
C MET A 90 18.23 -31.25 0.92
N ALA A 91 18.40 -30.45 1.99
CA ALA A 91 19.49 -29.49 2.08
C ALA A 91 20.88 -30.15 2.13
N GLY A 92 20.95 -31.44 2.47
CA GLY A 92 22.19 -32.21 2.49
C GLY A 92 22.62 -32.80 1.16
N MET A 93 21.80 -32.68 0.10
CA MET A 93 22.13 -33.20 -1.24
C MET A 93 23.36 -32.48 -1.84
N THR A 94 24.12 -33.18 -2.68
CA THR A 94 25.29 -32.57 -3.35
C THR A 94 24.86 -31.65 -4.49
N PHE A 95 23.94 -32.11 -5.33
CA PHE A 95 23.40 -31.34 -6.44
C PHE A 95 21.97 -30.91 -6.10
N LEU A 96 21.77 -29.62 -5.81
CA LEU A 96 20.46 -29.08 -5.50
C LEU A 96 19.81 -28.53 -6.78
N ASN A 97 19.12 -29.40 -7.50
CA ASN A 97 18.39 -29.07 -8.71
C ASN A 97 16.93 -29.56 -8.62
N GLU A 98 16.08 -29.03 -9.50
CA GLU A 98 14.64 -29.30 -9.48
C GLU A 98 14.34 -30.80 -9.64
N ALA A 99 15.06 -31.48 -10.54
CA ALA A 99 14.89 -32.91 -10.78
C ALA A 99 15.24 -33.76 -9.55
N SER A 100 16.29 -33.41 -8.81
CA SER A 100 16.69 -34.14 -7.60
C SER A 100 15.69 -33.97 -6.46
N VAL A 101 15.16 -32.75 -6.28
CA VAL A 101 14.11 -32.47 -5.29
C VAL A 101 12.84 -33.25 -5.65
N LEU A 102 12.40 -33.16 -6.91
CA LEU A 102 11.21 -33.87 -7.40
C LEU A 102 11.36 -35.39 -7.23
N ASN A 103 12.50 -35.95 -7.62
CA ASN A 103 12.75 -37.39 -7.53
C ASN A 103 12.75 -37.88 -6.09
N ASN A 104 13.37 -37.14 -5.17
CA ASN A 104 13.39 -37.51 -3.75
C ASN A 104 11.98 -37.46 -3.14
N LEU A 105 11.23 -36.39 -3.41
CA LEU A 105 9.84 -36.27 -2.95
C LEU A 105 8.96 -37.38 -3.52
N ARG A 106 9.08 -37.69 -4.82
CA ARG A 106 8.35 -38.78 -5.49
C ARG A 106 8.68 -40.15 -4.87
N SER A 107 9.96 -40.48 -4.75
CA SER A 107 10.42 -41.77 -4.20
C SER A 107 9.99 -41.96 -2.74
N ARG A 108 10.01 -40.89 -1.94
CA ARG A 108 9.53 -40.92 -0.54
C ARG A 108 8.01 -41.06 -0.49
N TYR A 109 7.29 -40.34 -1.33
CA TYR A 109 5.83 -40.42 -1.43
C TYR A 109 5.33 -41.81 -1.82
N GLU A 110 5.99 -42.47 -2.79
CA GLU A 110 5.69 -43.86 -3.19
C GLU A 110 5.86 -44.85 -2.03
N SER A 111 6.74 -44.55 -1.08
CA SER A 111 6.95 -45.33 0.14
C SER A 111 6.09 -44.84 1.32
N PHE A 112 5.13 -43.95 1.08
CA PHE A 112 4.29 -43.28 2.08
C PHE A 112 5.06 -42.50 3.18
N MET A 113 6.32 -42.14 2.90
CA MET A 113 7.10 -41.21 3.73
C MET A 113 6.79 -39.77 3.35
N ILE A 114 5.67 -39.26 3.87
CA ILE A 114 5.05 -38.01 3.38
C ILE A 114 5.71 -36.71 3.86
N TYR A 115 6.56 -36.77 4.90
CA TYR A 115 7.29 -35.60 5.42
C TYR A 115 8.76 -35.69 5.02
N THR A 116 9.33 -34.57 4.59
CA THR A 116 10.74 -34.46 4.20
C THR A 116 11.26 -33.09 4.63
N TYR A 117 12.42 -33.03 5.29
CA TYR A 117 13.06 -31.77 5.63
C TYR A 117 13.68 -31.12 4.40
N SER A 118 13.70 -29.78 4.42
CA SER A 118 14.34 -28.92 3.44
C SER A 118 15.00 -27.77 4.18
N GLY A 119 16.10 -28.06 4.88
CA GLY A 119 16.74 -27.07 5.74
C GLY A 119 15.82 -26.69 6.90
N LEU A 120 15.49 -25.42 7.12
CA LEU A 120 14.59 -25.03 8.22
C LEU A 120 13.15 -25.56 8.03
N PHE A 121 12.70 -25.71 6.79
CA PHE A 121 11.33 -26.06 6.46
C PHE A 121 11.11 -27.57 6.37
N CYS A 122 9.84 -27.99 6.41
CA CYS A 122 9.43 -29.35 6.09
C CYS A 122 8.42 -29.33 4.96
N VAL A 123 8.73 -30.07 3.91
CA VAL A 123 7.84 -30.31 2.78
C VAL A 123 6.96 -31.52 3.09
N THR A 124 5.68 -31.44 2.73
CA THR A 124 4.75 -32.55 2.86
C THR A 124 3.90 -32.70 1.62
N VAL A 125 3.72 -33.94 1.17
CA VAL A 125 2.85 -34.29 0.05
C VAL A 125 1.66 -35.08 0.61
N ASN A 126 0.45 -34.56 0.42
CA ASN A 126 -0.76 -35.14 1.01
C ASN A 126 -1.01 -36.57 0.47
N PRO A 127 -1.04 -37.61 1.32
CA PRO A 127 -1.30 -38.98 0.87
C PRO A 127 -2.76 -39.27 0.56
N TYR A 128 -3.70 -38.40 0.97
CA TYR A 128 -5.14 -38.67 0.96
C TYR A 128 -5.53 -40.02 1.62
N LYS A 129 -4.68 -40.49 2.55
CA LYS A 129 -4.82 -41.74 3.28
C LYS A 129 -4.45 -41.52 4.74
N MET A 130 -5.12 -42.26 5.62
CA MET A 130 -4.79 -42.28 7.04
C MET A 130 -3.58 -43.19 7.25
N LEU A 131 -2.49 -42.61 7.76
CA LEU A 131 -1.27 -43.34 8.10
C LEU A 131 -1.17 -43.50 9.63
N PRO A 132 -0.58 -44.61 10.14
CA PRO A 132 -0.41 -44.83 11.57
C PRO A 132 0.59 -43.88 12.25
N VAL A 133 1.31 -43.05 11.46
CA VAL A 133 2.29 -42.06 11.93
C VAL A 133 1.74 -41.00 12.90
N TYR A 134 0.42 -40.89 13.03
CA TYR A 134 -0.25 -39.97 13.96
C TYR A 134 -0.75 -40.63 15.24
N ALA A 135 -0.38 -41.88 15.50
CA ALA A 135 -0.82 -42.59 16.69
C ALA A 135 -0.13 -42.06 17.97
N PRO A 136 -0.76 -42.23 19.16
CA PRO A 136 -0.22 -41.72 20.41
C PRO A 136 1.18 -42.22 20.78
N TYR A 137 1.54 -43.46 20.42
CA TYR A 137 2.88 -44.01 20.68
C TYR A 137 3.97 -43.28 19.87
N VAL A 138 3.65 -42.78 18.66
CA VAL A 138 4.57 -41.96 17.87
C VAL A 138 4.81 -40.62 18.56
N ILE A 139 3.76 -40.00 19.13
CA ILE A 139 3.90 -38.75 19.89
C ILE A 139 4.86 -38.93 21.07
N ALA A 140 4.74 -40.05 21.80
CA ALA A 140 5.64 -40.37 22.91
C ALA A 140 7.09 -40.57 22.43
N ALA A 141 7.31 -41.18 21.26
CA ALA A 141 8.64 -41.36 20.69
C ALA A 141 9.31 -40.03 20.27
N TYR A 142 8.53 -39.04 19.83
CA TYR A 142 9.03 -37.73 19.39
C TYR A 142 9.20 -36.70 20.51
N LYS A 143 8.58 -36.92 21.68
CA LYS A 143 8.59 -35.99 22.81
C LYS A 143 10.01 -35.71 23.33
N GLY A 144 10.41 -34.44 23.36
CA GLY A 144 11.68 -33.99 23.92
C GLY A 144 12.91 -34.51 23.16
N LYS A 145 12.75 -34.85 21.88
CA LYS A 145 13.83 -35.35 21.04
C LYS A 145 14.35 -34.26 20.12
N ARG A 146 15.66 -34.25 19.90
CA ARG A 146 16.26 -33.29 18.97
C ARG A 146 15.89 -33.66 17.53
N ARG A 147 15.74 -32.63 16.69
CA ARG A 147 15.44 -32.79 15.26
C ARG A 147 16.41 -33.73 14.53
N THR A 148 17.70 -33.73 14.90
CA THR A 148 18.72 -34.60 14.30
C THR A 148 18.58 -36.08 14.68
N GLU A 149 17.87 -36.39 15.77
CA GLU A 149 17.71 -37.76 16.27
C GLU A 149 16.49 -38.45 15.66
N MET A 150 15.51 -37.67 15.21
CA MET A 150 14.22 -38.17 14.73
C MET A 150 14.05 -37.97 13.22
N PRO A 151 13.36 -38.89 12.53
CA PRO A 151 13.04 -38.72 11.12
C PRO A 151 12.04 -37.58 10.89
N PRO A 152 11.96 -37.06 9.65
CA PRO A 152 11.08 -35.96 9.29
C PRO A 152 9.64 -36.23 9.68
N HIS A 153 9.10 -35.40 10.57
CA HIS A 153 7.71 -35.44 10.97
C HIS A 153 7.28 -34.10 11.54
N LEU A 154 5.98 -33.81 11.42
CA LEU A 154 5.35 -32.62 11.97
C LEU A 154 5.57 -32.46 13.48
N TYR A 155 5.56 -33.57 14.22
CA TYR A 155 5.77 -33.60 15.66
C TYR A 155 7.17 -33.11 16.06
N SER A 156 8.21 -33.42 15.28
CA SER A 156 9.55 -32.90 15.55
C SER A 156 9.63 -31.38 15.37
N ILE A 157 8.89 -30.83 14.39
CA ILE A 157 8.84 -29.37 14.17
C ILE A 157 8.12 -28.69 15.33
N ALA A 158 6.99 -29.27 15.75
CA ALA A 158 6.21 -28.77 16.89
C ALA A 158 7.00 -28.84 18.21
N ASP A 159 7.70 -29.95 18.46
CA ASP A 159 8.54 -30.13 19.65
C ASP A 159 9.72 -29.17 19.68
N ASN A 160 10.38 -28.96 18.53
CA ASN A 160 11.49 -28.02 18.43
C ASN A 160 11.02 -26.58 18.69
N ALA A 161 9.92 -26.16 18.05
CA ALA A 161 9.35 -24.83 18.27
C ALA A 161 8.93 -24.64 19.74
N TYR A 162 8.33 -25.65 20.38
CA TYR A 162 7.97 -25.59 21.79
C TYR A 162 9.19 -25.50 22.71
N THR A 163 10.23 -26.29 22.43
CA THR A 163 11.47 -26.29 23.21
C THR A 163 12.21 -24.96 23.06
N GLU A 164 12.37 -24.45 21.84
CA GLU A 164 12.98 -23.14 21.56
C GLU A 164 12.20 -22.00 22.20
N MET A 165 10.86 -22.03 22.15
CA MET A 165 10.00 -21.07 22.84
C MET A 165 10.26 -21.05 24.36
N LEU A 166 10.39 -22.22 24.99
CA LEU A 166 10.66 -22.33 26.42
C LEU A 166 12.10 -21.91 26.78
N MET A 167 13.07 -22.22 25.93
CA MET A 167 14.48 -21.88 26.15
C MET A 167 14.75 -20.39 25.94
N ASN A 168 14.31 -19.82 24.81
CA ASN A 168 14.60 -18.44 24.42
C ASN A 168 13.60 -17.44 25.02
N ARG A 169 12.43 -17.92 25.49
CA ARG A 169 11.30 -17.09 25.97
C ARG A 169 10.77 -16.13 24.89
N GLU A 170 10.87 -16.54 23.63
CA GLU A 170 10.36 -15.79 22.48
C GLU A 170 9.15 -16.50 21.86
N ASN A 171 8.15 -15.72 21.49
CA ASN A 171 6.94 -16.22 20.85
C ASN A 171 7.28 -16.85 19.49
N GLN A 172 6.73 -18.05 19.23
CA GLN A 172 6.94 -18.78 17.98
C GLN A 172 5.67 -18.80 17.14
N SER A 173 5.84 -18.93 15.82
CA SER A 173 4.73 -19.11 14.87
C SER A 173 4.99 -20.30 13.97
N MET A 174 3.93 -21.04 13.64
CA MET A 174 4.00 -22.19 12.73
C MET A 174 3.07 -21.97 11.54
N LEU A 175 3.66 -21.77 10.37
CA LEU A 175 2.95 -21.47 9.14
C LEU A 175 2.91 -22.72 8.24
N ILE A 176 1.71 -23.15 7.85
CA ILE A 176 1.50 -24.28 6.94
C ILE A 176 0.94 -23.74 5.63
N THR A 177 1.77 -23.77 4.58
CA THR A 177 1.41 -23.27 3.25
C THR A 177 1.05 -24.44 2.32
N GLY A 178 0.42 -24.12 1.19
CA GLY A 178 0.09 -25.10 0.15
C GLY A 178 -1.19 -24.76 -0.60
N GLU A 179 -1.40 -25.42 -1.74
CA GLU A 179 -2.59 -25.25 -2.56
C GLU A 179 -3.87 -25.81 -1.88
N SER A 180 -5.03 -25.64 -2.55
CA SER A 180 -6.27 -26.27 -2.08
C SER A 180 -6.13 -27.79 -2.12
N GLY A 181 -6.52 -28.47 -1.03
CA GLY A 181 -6.36 -29.92 -0.91
C GLY A 181 -4.99 -30.39 -0.41
N ALA A 182 -4.00 -29.50 -0.22
CA ALA A 182 -2.66 -29.86 0.25
C ALA A 182 -2.58 -30.41 1.70
N GLY A 183 -3.70 -30.45 2.44
CA GLY A 183 -3.74 -31.01 3.80
C GLY A 183 -3.43 -30.01 4.92
N LYS A 184 -3.48 -28.70 4.65
CA LYS A 184 -3.21 -27.63 5.63
C LYS A 184 -3.94 -27.84 6.97
N THR A 185 -5.28 -27.91 6.93
CA THR A 185 -6.14 -28.08 8.11
C THR A 185 -5.86 -29.38 8.86
N VAL A 186 -5.60 -30.47 8.14
CA VAL A 186 -5.29 -31.78 8.75
C VAL A 186 -3.98 -31.71 9.52
N ASN A 187 -2.94 -31.14 8.92
CA ASN A 187 -1.67 -30.95 9.60
C ASN A 187 -1.81 -30.04 10.82
N THR A 188 -2.54 -28.92 10.73
CA THR A 188 -2.79 -28.05 11.90
C THR A 188 -3.46 -28.81 13.05
N LYS A 189 -4.45 -29.65 12.77
CA LYS A 189 -5.08 -30.50 13.80
C LYS A 189 -4.08 -31.43 14.47
N LYS A 190 -3.14 -32.01 13.70
CA LYS A 190 -2.12 -32.90 14.24
C LYS A 190 -1.09 -32.17 15.11
N VAL A 191 -0.70 -30.94 14.75
CA VAL A 191 0.12 -30.08 15.62
C VAL A 191 -0.58 -29.85 16.97
N ILE A 192 -1.87 -29.52 16.93
CA ILE A 192 -2.63 -29.24 18.15
C ILE A 192 -2.80 -30.50 19.00
N GLN A 193 -3.07 -31.64 18.36
CA GLN A 193 -3.13 -32.92 19.04
C GLN A 193 -1.80 -33.25 19.73
N TYR A 194 -0.65 -32.92 19.10
CA TYR A 194 0.66 -33.08 19.71
C TYR A 194 0.80 -32.23 20.98
N PHE A 195 0.52 -30.92 20.90
CA PHE A 195 0.60 -30.03 22.07
C PHE A 195 -0.36 -30.41 23.18
N ALA A 196 -1.60 -30.78 22.84
CA ALA A 196 -2.61 -31.25 23.78
C ALA A 196 -2.11 -32.47 24.57
N LEU A 197 -1.56 -33.47 23.89
CA LEU A 197 -1.06 -34.67 24.56
C LEU A 197 0.22 -34.42 25.35
N VAL A 198 1.18 -33.68 24.79
CA VAL A 198 2.43 -33.34 25.49
C VAL A 198 2.16 -32.55 26.78
N ALA A 199 1.19 -31.62 26.76
CA ALA A 199 0.73 -30.89 27.93
C ALA A 199 -0.02 -31.79 28.94
N ALA A 200 -0.88 -32.69 28.46
CA ALA A 200 -1.65 -33.61 29.31
C ALA A 200 -0.77 -34.61 30.08
N PHE A 201 0.39 -35.01 29.54
CA PHE A 201 1.33 -35.92 30.21
C PHE A 201 1.92 -35.38 31.52
N GLY A 202 1.67 -34.11 31.89
CA GLY A 202 2.09 -33.50 33.16
C GLY A 202 1.01 -33.41 34.25
N GLY A 203 -0.22 -33.84 33.99
CA GLY A 203 -1.34 -33.74 34.94
C GLY A 203 -1.99 -35.09 35.25
N SER A 204 -2.40 -35.30 36.52
CA SER A 204 -3.24 -36.43 36.91
C SER A 204 -4.56 -36.40 36.12
N GLN A 205 -4.97 -37.54 35.54
CA GLN A 205 -6.29 -37.70 34.94
C GLN A 205 -7.35 -37.49 36.04
N ASP A 206 -8.19 -36.48 35.89
CA ASP A 206 -9.34 -36.24 36.77
C ASP A 206 -10.60 -36.76 36.08
N ASP A 207 -11.40 -37.54 36.80
CA ASP A 207 -12.53 -38.29 36.28
C ASP A 207 -13.70 -37.37 35.84
N GLY A 208 -14.04 -37.42 34.55
CA GLY A 208 -15.39 -37.13 34.06
C GLY A 208 -15.67 -35.73 33.48
N LYS A 209 -14.75 -34.76 33.59
CA LYS A 209 -14.82 -33.51 32.80
C LYS A 209 -13.68 -33.52 31.79
N GLY A 210 -14.00 -33.54 30.49
CA GLY A 210 -13.00 -33.49 29.43
C GLY A 210 -11.97 -32.38 29.70
N THR A 211 -10.70 -32.71 29.53
CA THR A 211 -9.59 -31.81 29.82
C THR A 211 -9.64 -30.57 28.91
N LEU A 212 -8.97 -29.46 29.27
CA LEU A 212 -8.91 -28.27 28.41
C LEU A 212 -8.35 -28.64 27.02
N GLU A 213 -7.43 -29.59 27.02
CA GLU A 213 -6.81 -30.24 25.89
C GLU A 213 -7.87 -30.92 24.99
N ASP A 214 -8.83 -31.65 25.57
CA ASP A 214 -9.95 -32.27 24.83
C ASP A 214 -10.88 -31.22 24.23
N GLN A 215 -11.18 -30.14 24.96
CA GLN A 215 -12.03 -29.05 24.47
C GLN A 215 -11.40 -28.35 23.26
N ILE A 216 -10.08 -28.09 23.31
CA ILE A 216 -9.32 -27.50 22.19
C ILE A 216 -9.41 -28.39 20.94
N VAL A 217 -9.34 -29.72 21.11
CA VAL A 217 -9.49 -30.65 19.99
C VAL A 217 -10.92 -30.64 19.45
N GLN A 218 -11.94 -30.59 20.31
CA GLN A 218 -13.37 -30.58 19.95
C GLN A 218 -13.84 -29.29 19.25
N CYS A 219 -13.17 -28.16 19.46
CA CYS A 219 -13.46 -26.92 18.71
C CYS A 219 -13.30 -27.10 17.19
N ASN A 220 -12.48 -28.06 16.74
CA ASN A 220 -12.23 -28.32 15.32
C ASN A 220 -13.48 -28.77 14.55
N PRO A 221 -14.14 -29.90 14.91
CA PRO A 221 -15.39 -30.31 14.27
C PRO A 221 -16.44 -29.21 14.17
N ALA A 222 -16.60 -28.40 15.22
CA ALA A 222 -17.56 -27.30 15.23
C ALA A 222 -17.22 -26.25 14.15
N MET A 223 -15.98 -25.78 14.08
CA MET A 223 -15.56 -24.83 13.04
C MET A 223 -15.69 -25.41 11.62
N GLU A 224 -15.38 -26.70 11.45
CA GLU A 224 -15.51 -27.34 10.14
C GLU A 224 -16.97 -27.45 9.69
N ALA A 225 -17.89 -27.75 10.61
CA ALA A 225 -19.31 -27.83 10.29
C ALA A 225 -19.89 -26.50 9.77
N PHE A 226 -19.42 -25.37 10.28
CA PHE A 226 -19.88 -24.04 9.85
C PHE A 226 -19.09 -23.46 8.68
N GLY A 227 -17.79 -23.71 8.60
CA GLY A 227 -16.89 -22.99 7.70
C GLY A 227 -16.35 -23.79 6.51
N ASN A 228 -16.51 -25.13 6.49
CA ASN A 228 -16.07 -25.93 5.35
C ASN A 228 -17.21 -26.14 4.34
N ALA A 229 -16.83 -26.18 3.06
CA ALA A 229 -17.75 -26.47 1.96
C ALA A 229 -17.07 -27.38 0.93
N LYS A 230 -17.88 -28.14 0.19
CA LYS A 230 -17.42 -28.96 -0.92
C LYS A 230 -17.06 -28.11 -2.14
N THR A 231 -15.94 -28.41 -2.78
CA THR A 231 -15.50 -27.82 -4.05
C THR A 231 -15.17 -28.91 -5.06
N VAL A 232 -14.95 -28.55 -6.32
CA VAL A 232 -14.62 -29.51 -7.40
C VAL A 232 -13.32 -30.28 -7.12
N ARG A 233 -12.34 -29.66 -6.46
CA ARG A 233 -11.02 -30.24 -6.19
C ARG A 233 -10.84 -30.77 -4.76
N ASN A 234 -11.72 -30.40 -3.84
CA ASN A 234 -11.59 -30.71 -2.41
C ASN A 234 -12.98 -30.82 -1.77
N ASP A 235 -13.32 -32.01 -1.28
CA ASP A 235 -14.62 -32.31 -0.68
C ASP A 235 -14.87 -31.60 0.66
N ASN A 236 -13.80 -31.26 1.40
CA ASN A 236 -13.87 -30.60 2.70
C ASN A 236 -13.00 -29.34 2.71
N SER A 237 -13.33 -28.39 1.83
CA SER A 237 -12.56 -27.16 1.66
C SER A 237 -12.94 -26.12 2.71
N SER A 238 -12.00 -25.71 3.55
CA SER A 238 -12.17 -24.55 4.42
C SER A 238 -12.36 -23.28 3.57
N ARG A 239 -13.42 -22.52 3.84
CA ARG A 239 -13.76 -21.26 3.17
C ARG A 239 -13.42 -20.02 4.00
N PHE A 240 -12.63 -20.21 5.04
CA PHE A 240 -12.23 -19.21 6.03
C PHE A 240 -10.74 -19.40 6.37
N VAL A 241 -10.11 -18.35 6.87
CA VAL A 241 -8.74 -18.38 7.38
C VAL A 241 -8.79 -18.45 8.91
N THR A 242 -8.04 -19.38 9.50
CA THR A 242 -7.93 -19.48 10.96
C THR A 242 -6.51 -19.19 11.43
N CYS A 243 -6.37 -18.19 12.30
CA CYS A 243 -5.17 -18.02 13.12
C CYS A 243 -5.46 -18.55 14.53
N ARG A 244 -4.56 -19.37 15.09
CA ARG A 244 -4.70 -19.92 16.43
C ARG A 244 -3.52 -19.51 17.29
N ILE A 245 -3.82 -18.82 18.38
CA ILE A 245 -2.85 -18.40 19.37
C ILE A 245 -2.94 -19.42 20.52
N ILE A 246 -1.90 -20.24 20.68
CA ILE A 246 -1.79 -21.18 21.79
C ILE A 246 -0.92 -20.53 22.86
N GLN A 247 -1.48 -20.26 24.02
CA GLN A 247 -0.77 -19.66 25.13
C GLN A 247 -0.22 -20.75 26.06
N SER A 248 1.10 -20.75 26.27
CA SER A 248 1.71 -21.56 27.32
C SER A 248 1.61 -20.80 28.65
N ASN A 249 0.53 -20.99 29.39
CA ASN A 249 0.42 -20.44 30.73
C ASN A 249 1.37 -21.20 31.68
N LEU A 250 2.12 -20.46 32.50
CA LEU A 250 2.93 -21.00 33.60
C LEU A 250 2.02 -21.68 34.63
N ARG A 251 1.64 -22.93 34.36
CA ARG A 251 0.97 -23.84 35.29
C ARG A 251 1.93 -24.34 36.39
N ALA A 252 2.95 -23.55 36.74
CA ALA A 252 3.80 -23.74 37.90
C ALA A 252 3.10 -23.23 39.19
N PHE A 253 2.00 -22.49 39.08
CA PHE A 253 1.25 -21.99 40.25
C PHE A 253 0.27 -23.01 40.85
N PHE A 254 -0.15 -24.04 40.12
CA PHE A 254 -1.21 -24.99 40.57
C PHE A 254 -0.70 -26.37 41.01
N GLY A 255 0.62 -26.56 41.14
CA GLY A 255 1.20 -27.80 41.69
C GLY A 255 1.25 -27.87 43.22
N MET A 256 1.06 -26.74 43.92
CA MET A 256 1.20 -26.69 45.40
C MET A 256 -0.09 -26.94 46.18
N ALA A 257 -1.24 -27.05 45.52
CA ALA A 257 -2.55 -27.13 46.20
C ALA A 257 -3.08 -28.56 46.45
N ASN A 258 -2.40 -29.62 45.96
CA ASN A 258 -2.97 -30.98 45.96
C ASN A 258 -2.02 -32.07 46.49
N CYS A 259 -1.26 -31.78 47.56
CA CYS A 259 -0.47 -32.79 48.23
C CYS A 259 -1.36 -33.79 48.99
N GLU A 260 -1.44 -35.03 48.51
CA GLU A 260 -2.21 -36.13 49.10
C GLU A 260 -1.70 -36.50 50.50
N TRP A 261 -0.40 -36.26 50.77
CA TRP A 261 0.21 -36.47 52.08
C TRP A 261 -0.37 -35.53 53.16
N MET A 262 -0.73 -34.29 52.81
CA MET A 262 -1.40 -33.35 53.73
C MET A 262 -2.83 -33.79 54.06
N LYS A 263 -3.58 -34.32 53.08
CA LYS A 263 -4.97 -34.80 53.29
C LYS A 263 -5.01 -36.04 54.19
N LEU A 264 -4.01 -36.92 54.07
CA LEU A 264 -3.84 -38.09 54.93
C LEU A 264 -3.44 -37.68 56.35
N MET A 265 -2.53 -36.72 56.48
CA MET A 265 -2.04 -36.19 57.76
C MET A 265 -3.16 -35.58 58.61
N PHE A 266 -4.06 -34.78 58.01
CA PHE A 266 -5.16 -34.13 58.74
C PHE A 266 -6.25 -35.10 59.24
N LYS A 267 -6.42 -36.27 58.61
CA LYS A 267 -7.39 -37.30 59.03
C LYS A 267 -6.86 -38.22 60.12
N ILE A 268 -5.54 -38.45 60.17
CA ILE A 268 -4.91 -39.35 61.14
C ILE A 268 -4.56 -38.63 62.46
N LYS A 269 -4.26 -37.33 62.41
CA LYS A 269 -3.79 -36.52 63.56
C LYS A 269 -4.69 -36.54 64.81
N PRO A 270 -6.04 -36.48 64.74
CA PRO A 270 -6.88 -36.41 65.94
C PRO A 270 -7.08 -37.76 66.66
N LEU A 271 -6.55 -38.88 66.13
CA LEU A 271 -6.77 -40.23 66.66
C LEU A 271 -5.65 -40.76 67.57
N LEU A 272 -4.55 -40.04 67.74
CA LEU A 272 -3.42 -40.45 68.59
C LEU A 272 -3.37 -39.60 69.86
N LYS A 273 -4.00 -40.10 70.93
CA LYS A 273 -3.80 -39.58 72.30
C LYS A 273 -3.10 -40.65 73.11
N THR A 274 -1.86 -40.39 73.53
CA THR A 274 -1.48 -40.11 74.93
C THR A 274 0.05 -40.20 75.12
N ALA A 275 0.56 -39.25 75.92
CA ALA A 275 1.74 -39.35 76.79
C ALA A 275 3.13 -38.91 76.28
N GLU A 276 3.24 -37.75 75.62
CA GLU A 276 4.48 -36.92 75.63
C GLU A 276 4.18 -35.40 75.65
N SER A 277 3.10 -34.99 76.31
CA SER A 277 2.57 -33.61 76.25
C SER A 277 3.48 -32.47 76.74
N ALA A 278 4.68 -32.77 77.26
CA ALA A 278 5.70 -31.76 77.57
C ALA A 278 6.73 -31.58 76.44
N LYS A 279 7.22 -32.68 75.85
CA LYS A 279 8.13 -32.62 74.70
C LYS A 279 7.39 -32.19 73.42
N GLU A 280 6.16 -32.67 73.25
CA GLU A 280 5.28 -32.20 72.17
C GLU A 280 4.95 -30.71 72.33
N LEU A 281 4.83 -30.19 73.56
CA LEU A 281 4.60 -28.76 73.80
C LEU A 281 5.84 -27.93 73.49
N GLU A 282 7.03 -28.39 73.85
CA GLU A 282 8.31 -27.74 73.52
C GLU A 282 8.59 -27.75 72.00
N GLU A 283 8.31 -28.87 71.33
CA GLU A 283 8.43 -28.99 69.87
C GLU A 283 7.35 -28.14 69.16
N MET A 284 6.11 -28.11 69.68
CA MET A 284 5.07 -27.20 69.17
C MET A 284 5.37 -25.73 69.43
N GLU A 285 6.01 -25.37 70.54
CA GLU A 285 6.45 -23.98 70.80
C GLU A 285 7.53 -23.56 69.80
N LYS A 286 8.45 -24.47 69.48
CA LYS A 286 9.47 -24.25 68.45
C LYS A 286 8.86 -24.14 67.05
N GLU A 287 7.98 -25.08 66.67
CA GLU A 287 7.25 -25.03 65.40
C GLU A 287 6.37 -23.77 65.30
N PHE A 288 5.73 -23.35 66.40
CA PHE A 288 4.94 -22.13 66.45
C PHE A 288 5.81 -20.89 66.26
N ALA A 289 6.99 -20.84 66.90
CA ALA A 289 7.94 -19.75 66.72
C ALA A 289 8.46 -19.68 65.28
N GLU A 290 8.86 -20.82 64.69
CA GLU A 290 9.30 -20.90 63.29
C GLU A 290 8.18 -20.52 62.31
N THR A 291 6.96 -21.02 62.54
CA THR A 291 5.78 -20.70 61.71
C THR A 291 5.42 -19.23 61.83
N LYS A 292 5.52 -18.63 63.02
CA LYS A 292 5.26 -17.20 63.22
C LYS A 292 6.28 -16.34 62.48
N VAL A 293 7.57 -16.69 62.54
CA VAL A 293 8.61 -16.01 61.77
C VAL A 293 8.39 -16.16 60.26
N ASN A 294 8.02 -17.35 59.78
CA ASN A 294 7.72 -17.58 58.38
C ASN A 294 6.46 -16.83 57.94
N LEU A 295 5.42 -16.77 58.77
CA LEU A 295 4.21 -15.99 58.52
C LEU A 295 4.55 -14.49 58.41
N GLU A 296 5.38 -13.94 59.28
CA GLU A 296 5.83 -12.54 59.19
C GLU A 296 6.66 -12.28 57.92
N LYS A 297 7.52 -13.21 57.50
CA LYS A 297 8.27 -13.09 56.23
C LYS A 297 7.36 -13.16 55.01
N GLU A 298 6.47 -14.14 54.94
CA GLU A 298 5.56 -14.33 53.80
C GLU A 298 4.52 -13.21 53.72
N THR A 299 4.05 -12.69 54.86
CA THR A 299 3.13 -11.53 54.86
C THR A 299 3.80 -10.25 54.37
N LYS A 300 5.08 -10.03 54.69
CA LYS A 300 5.86 -8.92 54.11
C LYS A 300 6.06 -9.11 52.61
N ARG A 301 6.53 -10.29 52.19
CA ARG A 301 6.74 -10.63 50.78
C ARG A 301 5.45 -10.50 49.95
N ARG A 302 4.32 -10.92 50.53
CA ARG A 302 3.00 -10.78 49.89
C ARG A 302 2.64 -9.31 49.68
N LYS A 303 2.86 -8.44 50.67
CA LYS A 303 2.61 -7.01 50.52
C LYS A 303 3.47 -6.38 49.43
N GLU A 304 4.76 -6.70 49.39
CA GLU A 304 5.67 -6.24 48.33
C GLU A 304 5.20 -6.70 46.94
N LEU A 305 4.74 -7.96 46.81
CA LEU A 305 4.19 -8.48 45.55
C LEU A 305 2.85 -7.84 45.17
N GLU A 306 1.98 -7.56 46.14
CA GLU A 306 0.71 -6.85 45.93
C GLU A 306 0.96 -5.41 45.46
N GLU A 307 1.94 -4.71 46.03
CA GLU A 307 2.35 -3.37 45.60
C GLU A 307 2.90 -3.36 44.17
N MET A 308 3.78 -4.31 43.82
CA MET A 308 4.27 -4.48 42.44
C MET A 308 3.15 -4.87 41.47
N GLN A 309 2.17 -5.66 41.90
CA GLN A 309 1.02 -6.01 41.07
C GLN A 309 0.18 -4.76 40.75
N VAL A 310 -0.01 -3.87 41.73
CA VAL A 310 -0.73 -2.61 41.53
C VAL A 310 0.02 -1.71 40.53
N SER A 311 1.34 -1.60 40.64
CA SER A 311 2.12 -0.82 39.66
C SER A 311 2.02 -1.38 38.24
N PHE A 312 2.09 -2.71 38.06
CA PHE A 312 1.89 -3.32 36.74
C PHE A 312 0.48 -3.14 36.18
N ILE A 313 -0.55 -3.15 37.04
CA ILE A 313 -1.93 -2.88 36.61
C ILE A 313 -2.05 -1.41 36.16
N GLN A 314 -1.39 -0.48 36.86
CA GLN A 314 -1.36 0.92 36.48
C GLN A 314 -0.67 1.12 35.13
N GLU A 315 0.55 0.58 34.95
CA GLU A 315 1.28 0.64 33.67
C GLU A 315 0.46 0.05 32.50
N LYS A 316 -0.21 -1.09 32.73
CA LYS A 316 -1.12 -1.67 31.74
C LYS A 316 -2.25 -0.70 31.38
N ASN A 317 -2.89 -0.07 32.36
CA ASN A 317 -3.99 0.86 32.12
C ASN A 317 -3.52 2.11 31.37
N ASP A 318 -2.34 2.64 31.73
CA ASP A 318 -1.73 3.78 31.05
C ASP A 318 -1.44 3.44 29.58
N LEU A 319 -0.90 2.26 29.30
CA LEU A 319 -0.69 1.77 27.93
C LEU A 319 -2.00 1.57 27.16
N VAL A 320 -3.05 1.09 27.82
CA VAL A 320 -4.38 0.96 27.19
C VAL A 320 -4.96 2.33 26.84
N MET A 321 -4.79 3.33 27.72
CA MET A 321 -5.22 4.70 27.43
C MET A 321 -4.43 5.31 26.28
N GLN A 322 -3.11 5.10 26.23
CA GLN A 322 -2.28 5.53 25.10
C GLN A 322 -2.70 4.85 23.80
N LEU A 323 -2.99 3.55 23.83
CA LEU A 323 -3.47 2.82 22.67
C LEU A 323 -4.81 3.37 22.16
N GLN A 324 -5.74 3.67 23.08
CA GLN A 324 -7.02 4.26 22.70
C GLN A 324 -6.84 5.65 22.08
N ALA A 325 -5.99 6.50 22.67
CA ALA A 325 -5.71 7.83 22.12
C ALA A 325 -5.06 7.75 20.72
N GLN A 326 -4.17 6.78 20.50
CA GLN A 326 -3.59 6.53 19.18
C GLN A 326 -4.63 6.00 18.19
N GLN A 327 -5.57 5.15 18.63
CA GLN A 327 -6.67 4.67 17.80
C GLN A 327 -7.57 5.84 17.38
N ASP A 328 -7.98 6.70 18.31
CA ASP A 328 -8.79 7.88 18.01
C ASP A 328 -8.07 8.83 17.03
N GLN A 329 -6.74 8.96 17.17
CA GLN A 329 -5.92 9.74 16.23
C GLN A 329 -5.85 9.10 14.82
N ILE A 330 -5.84 7.77 14.74
CA ILE A 330 -5.90 7.04 13.46
C ILE A 330 -7.27 7.26 12.83
N ASP A 331 -8.36 7.11 13.59
CA ASP A 331 -9.73 7.28 13.12
C ASP A 331 -9.95 8.72 12.57
N ASP A 332 -9.48 9.74 13.30
CA ASP A 332 -9.47 11.14 12.83
C ASP A 332 -8.66 11.33 11.53
N GLY A 333 -7.56 10.59 11.39
CA GLY A 333 -6.73 10.57 10.18
C GLY A 333 -7.42 9.89 9.00
N GLU A 334 -8.12 8.79 9.23
CA GLU A 334 -8.92 8.08 8.25
C GLU A 334 -10.07 8.95 7.74
N ASP A 335 -10.79 9.65 8.62
CA ASP A 335 -11.85 10.57 8.26
C ASP A 335 -11.34 11.73 7.38
N ARG A 336 -10.15 12.27 7.68
CA ARG A 336 -9.50 13.30 6.84
C ARG A 336 -9.11 12.73 5.48
N CYS A 337 -8.58 11.51 5.44
CA CYS A 337 -8.22 10.83 4.20
C CYS A 337 -9.47 10.62 3.32
N ASP A 338 -10.57 10.16 3.90
CA ASP A 338 -11.84 9.95 3.21
C ASP A 338 -12.43 11.24 2.66
N GLN A 339 -12.33 12.34 3.41
CA GLN A 339 -12.70 13.67 2.92
C GLN A 339 -11.85 14.10 1.73
N LEU A 340 -10.53 13.89 1.78
CA LEU A 340 -9.61 14.17 0.67
C LEU A 340 -9.89 13.29 -0.55
N ILE A 341 -10.27 12.03 -0.36
CA ILE A 341 -10.67 11.13 -1.45
C ILE A 341 -11.94 11.65 -2.13
N LYS A 342 -12.94 12.09 -1.36
CA LYS A 342 -14.18 12.67 -1.92
C LYS A 342 -13.89 13.94 -2.73
N THR A 343 -13.12 14.89 -2.17
CA THR A 343 -12.77 16.12 -2.89
C THR A 343 -11.92 15.83 -4.12
N LYS A 344 -11.02 14.83 -4.07
CA LYS A 344 -10.27 14.38 -5.24
C LYS A 344 -11.21 13.88 -6.34
N VAL A 345 -12.21 13.05 -6.02
CA VAL A 345 -13.17 12.55 -7.01
C VAL A 345 -13.95 13.70 -7.66
N GLU A 346 -14.34 14.71 -6.88
CA GLU A 346 -15.01 15.91 -7.40
C GLU A 346 -14.09 16.73 -8.31
N LEU A 347 -12.84 16.92 -7.92
CA LEU A 347 -11.85 17.64 -8.73
C LEU A 347 -11.51 16.89 -10.02
N ASP A 348 -11.37 15.56 -9.96
CA ASP A 348 -11.17 14.72 -11.15
C ASP A 348 -12.38 14.82 -12.10
N GLY A 349 -13.60 14.95 -11.57
CA GLY A 349 -14.80 15.26 -12.35
C GLY A 349 -14.71 16.63 -13.04
N LYS A 350 -14.38 17.68 -12.30
CA LYS A 350 -14.20 19.05 -12.86
C LYS A 350 -13.11 19.10 -13.92
N ILE A 351 -12.01 18.38 -13.72
CA ILE A 351 -10.92 18.29 -14.71
C ILE A 351 -11.44 17.67 -16.00
N LYS A 352 -12.22 16.58 -15.93
CA LYS A 352 -12.81 15.96 -17.14
C LYS A 352 -13.74 16.92 -17.88
N GLU A 353 -14.67 17.56 -17.18
CA GLU A 353 -15.59 18.54 -17.78
C GLU A 353 -14.85 19.71 -18.44
N LEU A 354 -13.80 20.24 -17.79
CA LEU A 354 -12.98 21.31 -18.37
C LEU A 354 -12.15 20.82 -19.56
N THR A 355 -11.72 19.56 -19.56
CA THR A 355 -10.98 18.97 -20.69
C THR A 355 -11.90 18.81 -21.89
N GLU A 356 -13.10 18.26 -21.71
CA GLU A 356 -14.10 18.13 -22.78
C GLU A 356 -14.49 19.50 -23.36
N ARG A 357 -14.71 20.52 -22.51
CA ARG A 357 -14.97 21.89 -22.97
C ARG A 357 -13.81 22.50 -23.74
N LEU A 358 -12.57 22.20 -23.34
CA LEU A 358 -11.39 22.69 -24.05
C LEU A 358 -11.32 22.06 -25.44
N GLU A 359 -11.58 20.75 -25.56
CA GLU A 359 -11.62 20.03 -26.83
C GLU A 359 -12.70 20.62 -27.78
N ASP A 360 -13.91 20.91 -27.27
CA ASP A 360 -14.99 21.55 -28.04
C ASP A 360 -14.58 22.95 -28.56
N GLU A 361 -13.96 23.77 -27.71
CA GLU A 361 -13.49 25.11 -28.09
C GLU A 361 -12.31 25.05 -29.08
N GLU A 362 -11.44 24.05 -28.97
CA GLU A 362 -10.38 23.81 -29.95
C GLU A 362 -10.95 23.40 -31.32
N GLU A 363 -11.98 22.57 -31.35
CA GLU A 363 -12.69 22.21 -32.59
C GLU A 363 -13.36 23.44 -33.22
N LEU A 364 -14.09 24.23 -32.42
CA LEU A 364 -14.71 25.49 -32.88
C LEU A 364 -13.67 26.48 -33.41
N ASN A 365 -12.53 26.62 -32.74
CA ASN A 365 -11.45 27.49 -33.20
C ASN A 365 -10.88 27.01 -34.55
N ASN A 366 -10.67 25.71 -34.70
CA ASN A 366 -10.23 25.13 -35.97
C ASN A 366 -11.25 25.38 -37.10
N GLU A 367 -12.55 25.27 -36.83
CA GLU A 367 -13.59 25.64 -37.78
C GLU A 367 -13.57 27.12 -38.15
N LEU A 368 -13.41 28.01 -37.15
CA LEU A 368 -13.34 29.45 -37.37
C LEU A 368 -12.10 29.83 -38.19
N VAL A 369 -10.95 29.21 -37.94
CA VAL A 369 -9.73 29.40 -38.74
C VAL A 369 -9.96 28.95 -40.18
N SER A 370 -10.64 27.83 -40.40
CA SER A 370 -11.01 27.36 -41.74
C SER A 370 -11.95 28.32 -42.48
N LYS A 371 -13.01 28.80 -41.79
CA LYS A 371 -13.93 29.81 -42.33
C LYS A 371 -13.24 31.13 -42.63
N LYS A 372 -12.38 31.59 -41.72
CA LYS A 372 -11.57 32.79 -41.89
C LYS A 372 -10.71 32.69 -43.15
N ARG A 373 -10.03 31.57 -43.36
CA ARG A 373 -9.21 31.35 -44.55
C ARG A 373 -10.04 31.42 -45.85
N LYS A 374 -11.22 30.80 -45.87
CA LYS A 374 -12.14 30.90 -47.03
C LYS A 374 -12.58 32.33 -47.30
N LEU A 375 -12.94 33.09 -46.27
CA LEU A 375 -13.31 34.50 -46.40
C LEU A 375 -12.13 35.36 -46.84
N GLU A 376 -10.91 35.08 -46.37
CA GLU A 376 -9.69 35.75 -46.84
C GLU A 376 -9.43 35.47 -48.32
N ASP A 377 -9.61 34.21 -48.76
CA ASP A 377 -9.50 33.81 -50.16
C ASP A 377 -10.56 34.54 -51.02
N GLU A 378 -11.84 34.53 -50.61
CA GLU A 378 -12.94 35.24 -51.29
C GLU A 378 -12.69 36.77 -51.34
N CYS A 379 -12.24 37.38 -50.25
CA CYS A 379 -11.86 38.79 -50.23
C CYS A 379 -10.69 39.08 -51.19
N SER A 380 -9.75 38.16 -51.34
CA SER A 380 -8.63 38.32 -52.28
C SER A 380 -9.08 38.22 -53.74
N GLU A 381 -10.06 37.35 -54.04
CA GLU A 381 -10.67 37.24 -55.37
C GLU A 381 -11.46 38.50 -55.70
N LEU A 382 -12.34 38.95 -54.80
CA LEU A 382 -13.11 40.18 -55.00
C LEU A 382 -12.21 41.41 -55.21
N LYS A 383 -11.06 41.48 -54.54
CA LYS A 383 -10.08 42.56 -54.79
C LYS A 383 -9.53 42.51 -56.21
N LYS A 384 -9.19 41.33 -56.73
CA LYS A 384 -8.75 41.18 -58.12
C LYS A 384 -9.86 41.56 -59.11
N ASP A 385 -11.08 41.14 -58.84
CA ASP A 385 -12.24 41.50 -59.68
C ASP A 385 -12.47 43.01 -59.69
N ILE A 386 -12.31 43.69 -58.55
CA ILE A 386 -12.37 45.15 -58.47
C ILE A 386 -11.24 45.78 -59.30
N ASP A 387 -10.00 45.32 -59.15
CA ASP A 387 -8.85 45.85 -59.91
C ASP A 387 -9.07 45.67 -61.43
N ASP A 388 -9.57 44.50 -61.85
CA ASP A 388 -9.91 44.21 -63.25
C ASP A 388 -11.05 45.11 -63.76
N LEU A 389 -12.09 45.30 -62.94
CA LEU A 389 -13.19 46.21 -63.27
C LEU A 389 -12.71 47.65 -63.37
N GLU A 390 -11.83 48.13 -62.51
CA GLU A 390 -11.22 49.46 -62.60
C GLU A 390 -10.43 49.64 -63.91
N ILE A 391 -9.67 48.62 -64.32
CA ILE A 391 -8.99 48.61 -65.62
C ILE A 391 -9.99 48.70 -66.78
N THR A 392 -11.09 47.92 -66.73
CA THR A 392 -12.13 47.98 -67.76
C THR A 392 -12.85 49.32 -67.78
N LEU A 393 -13.14 49.91 -66.62
CA LEU A 393 -13.76 51.23 -66.50
C LEU A 393 -12.87 52.29 -67.13
N ALA A 394 -11.57 52.31 -66.81
CA ALA A 394 -10.61 53.25 -67.40
C ALA A 394 -10.53 53.10 -68.94
N LYS A 395 -10.69 51.88 -69.46
CA LYS A 395 -10.75 51.64 -70.91
C LYS A 395 -12.04 52.20 -71.51
N VAL A 396 -13.19 51.92 -70.90
CA VAL A 396 -14.49 52.45 -71.34
C VAL A 396 -14.53 53.98 -71.27
N GLU A 397 -13.93 54.59 -70.25
CA GLU A 397 -13.82 56.05 -70.14
C GLU A 397 -12.97 56.65 -71.27
N LYS A 398 -11.87 56.00 -71.66
CA LYS A 398 -11.09 56.41 -72.85
C LYS A 398 -11.91 56.30 -74.14
N GLU A 399 -12.66 55.21 -74.31
CA GLU A 399 -13.55 55.03 -75.45
C GLU A 399 -14.68 56.07 -75.47
N LYS A 400 -15.28 56.37 -74.31
CA LYS A 400 -16.27 57.42 -74.13
C LYS A 400 -15.72 58.78 -74.55
N HIS A 401 -14.55 59.18 -74.03
CA HIS A 401 -13.92 60.44 -74.45
C HIS A 401 -13.63 60.50 -75.95
N ALA A 402 -13.20 59.38 -76.56
CA ALA A 402 -13.03 59.31 -78.00
C ALA A 402 -14.36 59.52 -78.76
N THR A 403 -15.47 58.99 -78.25
CA THR A 403 -16.80 59.19 -78.84
C THR A 403 -17.36 60.59 -78.61
N GLU A 404 -17.15 61.18 -77.43
CA GLU A 404 -17.54 62.56 -77.11
C GLU A 404 -16.81 63.55 -78.01
N ASN A 405 -15.53 63.34 -78.28
CA ASN A 405 -14.76 64.17 -79.22
C ASN A 405 -15.30 64.05 -80.66
N LYS A 406 -15.70 62.84 -81.10
CA LYS A 406 -16.38 62.66 -82.39
C LYS A 406 -17.73 63.39 -82.44
N LEU A 407 -18.50 63.31 -81.36
CA LEU A 407 -19.80 63.98 -81.25
C LEU A 407 -19.65 65.50 -81.30
N LYS A 408 -18.63 66.05 -80.63
CA LYS A 408 -18.33 67.48 -80.62
C LYS A 408 -17.96 68.00 -82.01
N ASN A 409 -17.13 67.25 -82.75
CA ASN A 409 -16.82 67.58 -84.14
C ASN A 409 -18.08 67.58 -85.04
N LEU A 410 -18.94 66.57 -84.88
CA LEU A 410 -20.22 66.50 -85.61
C LEU A 410 -21.18 67.64 -85.23
N GLN A 411 -21.18 68.08 -83.97
CA GLN A 411 -21.97 69.25 -83.53
C GLN A 411 -21.46 70.56 -84.13
N GLU A 412 -20.13 70.73 -84.25
CA GLU A 412 -19.54 71.89 -84.92
C GLU A 412 -19.88 71.91 -86.42
N GLU A 413 -19.86 70.75 -87.10
CA GLU A 413 -20.34 70.63 -88.49
C GLU A 413 -21.82 71.01 -88.61
N LEU A 414 -22.67 70.60 -87.67
CA LEU A 414 -24.11 70.92 -87.66
C LEU A 414 -24.35 72.44 -87.50
N ALA A 415 -23.60 73.10 -86.62
CA ALA A 415 -23.67 74.55 -86.44
C ALA A 415 -23.29 75.33 -87.70
N THR A 416 -22.31 74.85 -88.48
CA THR A 416 -21.96 75.49 -89.77
C THR A 416 -23.07 75.33 -90.82
N GLN A 417 -23.82 74.22 -90.79
CA GLN A 417 -25.00 74.04 -91.64
C GLN A 417 -26.15 74.97 -91.23
N ASP A 418 -26.37 75.17 -89.93
CA ASP A 418 -27.38 76.11 -89.43
C ASP A 418 -27.10 77.57 -89.83
N GLU A 419 -25.84 78.01 -89.86
CA GLU A 419 -25.46 79.33 -90.38
C GLU A 419 -25.73 79.51 -91.88
N GLN A 420 -25.61 78.44 -92.68
CA GLN A 420 -25.97 78.45 -94.10
C GLN A 420 -27.50 78.58 -94.28
N ILE A 421 -28.28 77.87 -93.47
CA ILE A 421 -29.75 77.94 -93.48
C ILE A 421 -30.23 79.36 -93.10
N ALA A 422 -29.59 80.01 -92.13
CA ALA A 422 -29.94 81.36 -91.70
C ALA A 422 -29.72 82.43 -92.80
N LYS A 423 -28.71 82.28 -93.67
CA LYS A 423 -28.49 83.17 -94.82
C LYS A 423 -29.61 83.05 -95.87
N LEU A 424 -30.05 81.82 -96.16
CA LEU A 424 -31.13 81.55 -97.11
C LEU A 424 -32.49 82.09 -96.62
N GLN A 425 -32.74 82.09 -95.31
CA GLN A 425 -33.96 82.67 -94.74
C GLN A 425 -34.04 84.20 -94.85
N LYS A 426 -32.90 84.90 -94.91
CA LYS A 426 -32.84 86.37 -95.04
C LYS A 426 -33.20 86.86 -96.46
N GLU A 427 -32.89 86.08 -97.51
CA GLU A 427 -33.27 86.40 -98.89
C GLU A 427 -34.76 86.21 -99.16
N LYS A 428 -35.42 85.26 -98.46
CA LYS A 428 -36.86 85.01 -98.59
C LYS A 428 -37.73 86.20 -98.11
N LYS A 429 -37.27 86.94 -97.11
CA LYS A 429 -38.05 87.99 -96.43
C LYS A 429 -38.18 89.29 -97.25
N ALA A 430 -37.24 89.57 -98.16
CA ALA A 430 -37.24 90.77 -99.00
C ALA A 430 -38.24 90.69 -100.19
N LEU A 431 -38.69 89.49 -100.57
CA LEU A 431 -39.65 89.26 -101.66
C LEU A 431 -41.13 89.32 -101.21
N GLN A 432 -41.39 89.27 -99.90
CA GLN A 432 -42.75 89.25 -99.34
C GLN A 432 -43.36 90.64 -99.11
N GLU A 433 -42.55 91.71 -99.06
CA GLU A 433 -43.01 93.08 -98.77
C GLU A 433 -43.56 93.85 -99.99
N ALA A 434 -43.46 93.30 -101.21
CA ALA A 434 -44.02 93.91 -102.43
C ALA A 434 -45.50 93.53 -102.71
N HIS A 435 -46.09 92.61 -101.93
CA HIS A 435 -47.41 92.04 -102.22
C HIS A 435 -48.58 92.69 -101.42
N GLN A 436 -48.31 93.38 -100.32
CA GLN A 436 -49.33 93.78 -99.34
C GLN A 436 -49.95 95.19 -99.57
N GLN A 437 -49.73 95.80 -100.73
CA GLN A 437 -50.35 97.08 -101.14
C GLN A 437 -51.70 96.86 -101.87
N THR A 438 -52.09 95.62 -102.15
CA THR A 438 -53.26 95.26 -102.99
C THR A 438 -54.43 94.66 -102.19
N LEU A 439 -54.35 94.59 -100.87
CA LEU A 439 -55.37 93.97 -100.00
C LEU A 439 -55.98 94.93 -98.97
N ASP A 440 -55.90 96.24 -99.24
CA ASP A 440 -56.62 97.29 -98.48
C ASP A 440 -58.09 97.49 -98.94
N ASP A 441 -58.56 96.77 -99.96
CA ASP A 441 -59.92 96.98 -100.52
C ASP A 441 -61.02 96.05 -99.96
N LEU A 442 -60.75 95.22 -98.94
CA LEU A 442 -61.79 94.34 -98.37
C LEU A 442 -62.02 94.54 -96.86
N GLN A 443 -61.77 95.76 -96.39
CA GLN A 443 -62.18 96.35 -95.11
C GLN A 443 -63.66 96.82 -95.13
N SER A 444 -64.55 96.19 -95.91
CA SER A 444 -65.92 96.70 -96.15
C SER A 444 -67.06 95.78 -95.70
N GLU A 445 -66.78 94.55 -95.25
CA GLU A 445 -67.80 93.65 -94.65
C GLU A 445 -67.41 93.25 -93.22
N GLU A 446 -66.77 94.20 -92.54
CA GLU A 446 -66.70 94.28 -91.09
C GLU A 446 -68.12 94.38 -90.48
N ASP A 447 -68.32 93.67 -89.37
CA ASP A 447 -69.12 94.15 -88.24
C ASP A 447 -70.65 94.04 -88.22
N LYS A 448 -71.23 92.90 -88.63
CA LYS A 448 -72.62 92.60 -88.20
C LYS A 448 -72.97 91.27 -87.53
N VAL A 449 -72.07 90.29 -87.38
CA VAL A 449 -72.44 89.06 -86.60
C VAL A 449 -71.42 88.71 -85.51
N ASN A 450 -70.70 89.72 -85.03
CA ASN A 450 -69.86 89.71 -83.82
C ASN A 450 -70.65 89.57 -82.49
N SER A 451 -71.95 89.21 -82.50
CA SER A 451 -72.75 89.06 -81.27
C SER A 451 -73.13 87.64 -80.88
N LEU A 452 -72.84 86.60 -81.69
CA LEU A 452 -73.19 85.20 -81.35
C LEU A 452 -71.98 84.27 -81.13
N THR A 453 -70.75 84.72 -81.38
CA THR A 453 -69.54 83.87 -81.27
C THR A 453 -68.87 83.90 -79.89
N LYS A 454 -69.23 84.85 -79.00
CA LYS A 454 -68.62 84.96 -77.65
C LYS A 454 -69.18 83.98 -76.60
N GLN A 455 -70.33 83.34 -76.84
CA GLN A 455 -70.90 82.35 -75.90
C GLN A 455 -70.54 80.89 -76.23
N LYS A 456 -69.96 80.61 -77.41
CA LYS A 456 -69.52 79.26 -77.80
C LYS A 456 -68.13 78.91 -77.24
N ALA A 457 -67.18 79.85 -77.25
CA ALA A 457 -65.80 79.60 -76.80
C ALA A 457 -65.65 79.37 -75.28
N LYS A 458 -66.64 79.73 -74.47
CA LYS A 458 -66.58 79.56 -73.00
C LYS A 458 -67.02 78.16 -72.53
N LEU A 459 -67.68 77.38 -73.40
CA LEU A 459 -68.13 76.01 -73.12
C LEU A 459 -67.19 74.95 -73.73
N GLU A 460 -66.52 75.25 -74.84
CA GLU A 460 -65.50 74.34 -75.42
C GLU A 460 -64.24 74.26 -74.54
N GLN A 461 -63.85 75.33 -73.83
CA GLN A 461 -62.73 75.31 -72.89
C GLN A 461 -63.04 74.62 -71.53
N GLN A 462 -64.32 74.41 -71.20
CA GLN A 462 -64.71 73.63 -70.01
C GLN A 462 -64.78 72.13 -70.27
N VAL A 463 -64.80 71.70 -71.54
CA VAL A 463 -64.82 70.28 -71.93
C VAL A 463 -63.39 69.74 -72.05
N ASP A 464 -62.46 70.49 -72.66
CA ASP A 464 -61.05 70.07 -72.78
C ASP A 464 -60.33 69.98 -71.41
N ASP A 465 -60.66 70.86 -70.45
CA ASP A 465 -60.10 70.81 -69.09
C ASP A 465 -60.64 69.63 -68.25
N LEU A 466 -61.86 69.16 -68.54
CA LEU A 466 -62.47 67.99 -67.90
C LEU A 466 -62.01 66.67 -68.53
N GLU A 467 -61.77 66.63 -69.84
CA GLU A 467 -61.17 65.47 -70.51
C GLU A 467 -59.69 65.28 -70.15
N ALA A 468 -58.93 66.37 -69.99
CA ALA A 468 -57.56 66.33 -69.47
C ALA A 468 -57.50 65.86 -67.99
N SER A 469 -58.45 66.32 -67.15
CA SER A 469 -58.55 65.87 -65.76
C SER A 469 -58.93 64.39 -65.64
N LEU A 470 -59.85 63.89 -66.49
CA LEU A 470 -60.27 62.49 -66.49
C LEU A 470 -59.14 61.54 -66.93
N GLU A 471 -58.31 61.96 -67.90
CA GLU A 471 -57.18 61.14 -68.38
C GLU A 471 -55.99 61.17 -67.41
N GLN A 472 -55.79 62.28 -66.68
CA GLN A 472 -54.84 62.38 -65.57
C GLN A 472 -55.28 61.54 -64.36
N GLU A 473 -56.58 61.47 -64.08
CA GLU A 473 -57.17 60.66 -63.00
C GLU A 473 -57.09 59.14 -63.30
N LYS A 474 -57.23 58.72 -64.57
CA LYS A 474 -56.97 57.31 -64.97
C LYS A 474 -55.50 56.91 -64.84
N LYS A 475 -54.55 57.80 -65.17
CA LYS A 475 -53.12 57.54 -64.96
C LYS A 475 -52.77 57.43 -63.47
N LEU A 476 -53.25 58.38 -62.67
CA LEU A 476 -53.08 58.37 -61.22
C LEU A 476 -53.71 57.12 -60.58
N ARG A 477 -54.89 56.69 -61.06
CA ARG A 477 -55.54 55.45 -60.59
C ARG A 477 -54.70 54.20 -60.90
N MET A 478 -54.13 54.08 -62.11
CA MET A 478 -53.26 52.96 -62.47
C MET A 478 -51.93 52.97 -61.68
N GLU A 479 -51.35 54.14 -61.40
CA GLU A 479 -50.20 54.25 -60.50
C GLU A 479 -50.54 53.89 -59.06
N LEU A 480 -51.70 54.33 -58.57
CA LEU A 480 -52.21 54.00 -57.23
C LEU A 480 -52.46 52.49 -57.07
N GLU A 481 -52.93 51.82 -58.11
CA GLU A 481 -53.20 50.38 -58.09
C GLU A 481 -51.91 49.55 -58.17
N ARG A 482 -50.87 50.07 -58.85
CA ARG A 482 -49.51 49.51 -58.83
C ARG A 482 -48.81 49.70 -57.49
N THR A 483 -48.91 50.89 -56.88
CA THR A 483 -48.34 51.14 -55.55
C THR A 483 -49.09 50.36 -54.47
N LYS A 484 -50.42 50.22 -54.58
CA LYS A 484 -51.21 49.34 -53.72
C LYS A 484 -50.74 47.89 -53.77
N ARG A 485 -50.51 47.31 -54.97
CA ARG A 485 -49.99 45.93 -55.08
C ARG A 485 -48.57 45.77 -54.54
N LYS A 486 -47.71 46.78 -54.69
CA LYS A 486 -46.39 46.78 -54.05
C LYS A 486 -46.51 46.80 -52.52
N LEU A 487 -47.31 47.73 -51.99
CA LEU A 487 -47.55 47.85 -50.55
C LEU A 487 -48.23 46.61 -49.96
N GLU A 488 -49.12 45.93 -50.69
CA GLU A 488 -49.72 44.65 -50.28
C GLU A 488 -48.69 43.50 -50.26
N GLY A 489 -47.72 43.50 -51.19
CA GLY A 489 -46.59 42.57 -51.17
C GLY A 489 -45.63 42.83 -50.00
N ASP A 490 -45.27 44.10 -49.79
CA ASP A 490 -44.42 44.54 -48.68
C ASP A 490 -45.08 44.28 -47.32
N LEU A 491 -46.41 44.47 -47.23
CA LEU A 491 -47.20 44.14 -46.04
C LEU A 491 -47.15 42.64 -45.72
N ARG A 492 -47.13 41.78 -46.75
CA ARG A 492 -47.12 40.33 -46.56
C ARG A 492 -45.74 39.82 -46.12
N LEU A 493 -44.67 40.37 -46.71
CA LEU A 493 -43.30 40.11 -46.31
C LEU A 493 -43.03 40.59 -44.87
N THR A 494 -43.54 41.78 -44.52
CA THR A 494 -43.42 42.28 -43.14
C THR A 494 -44.21 41.43 -42.14
N GLN A 495 -45.39 40.91 -42.51
CA GLN A 495 -46.14 39.96 -41.68
C GLN A 495 -45.39 38.63 -41.46
N GLU A 496 -44.73 38.07 -42.48
CA GLU A 496 -43.89 36.87 -42.31
C GLU A 496 -42.68 37.16 -41.40
N THR A 497 -41.99 38.29 -41.58
CA THR A 497 -40.87 38.65 -40.69
C THR A 497 -41.30 38.88 -39.24
N VAL A 498 -42.51 39.39 -39.01
CA VAL A 498 -43.06 39.57 -37.66
C VAL A 498 -43.35 38.23 -37.00
N MET A 499 -43.91 37.26 -37.74
CA MET A 499 -44.15 35.91 -37.23
C MET A 499 -42.84 35.18 -36.89
N ASP A 500 -41.81 35.31 -37.72
CA ASP A 500 -40.50 34.72 -37.44
C ASP A 500 -39.87 35.34 -36.18
N LEU A 501 -39.95 36.67 -36.03
CA LEU A 501 -39.47 37.38 -34.84
C LEU A 501 -40.26 37.02 -33.57
N GLU A 502 -41.57 36.75 -33.67
CA GLU A 502 -42.38 36.28 -32.54
C GLU A 502 -41.99 34.87 -32.10
N ASN A 503 -41.68 33.98 -33.05
CA ASN A 503 -41.19 32.63 -32.76
C ASN A 503 -39.78 32.67 -32.13
N ASP A 504 -38.87 33.50 -32.66
CA ASP A 504 -37.54 33.69 -32.07
C ASP A 504 -37.61 34.29 -30.67
N LYS A 505 -38.53 35.25 -30.44
CA LYS A 505 -38.79 35.81 -29.11
C LYS A 505 -39.22 34.73 -28.12
N GLN A 506 -40.19 33.88 -28.46
CA GLN A 506 -40.61 32.78 -27.56
C GLN A 506 -39.45 31.84 -27.25
N ARG A 507 -38.64 31.51 -28.26
CA ARG A 507 -37.49 30.61 -28.11
C ARG A 507 -36.39 31.19 -27.22
N LEU A 508 -36.18 32.51 -27.29
CA LEU A 508 -35.26 33.25 -26.43
C LEU A 508 -35.79 33.39 -25.00
N GLU A 509 -37.09 33.61 -24.81
CA GLU A 509 -37.73 33.67 -23.48
C GLU A 509 -37.65 32.32 -22.74
N GLU A 510 -37.81 31.20 -23.46
CA GLU A 510 -37.60 29.87 -22.87
C GLU A 510 -36.14 29.59 -22.50
N LYS A 511 -35.19 30.00 -23.34
CA LYS A 511 -33.76 29.92 -23.00
C LYS A 511 -33.42 30.77 -21.78
N LEU A 512 -33.96 31.98 -21.70
CA LEU A 512 -33.75 32.89 -20.58
C LEU A 512 -34.26 32.27 -19.26
N LYS A 513 -35.47 31.72 -19.25
CA LYS A 513 -36.02 31.02 -18.06
C LYS A 513 -35.14 29.86 -17.61
N LYS A 514 -34.58 29.11 -18.56
CA LYS A 514 -33.69 27.98 -18.24
C LYS A 514 -32.38 28.47 -17.61
N GLN A 515 -31.79 29.52 -18.16
CA GLN A 515 -30.60 30.16 -17.61
C GLN A 515 -30.85 30.82 -16.24
N GLU A 516 -32.02 31.44 -16.02
CA GLU A 516 -32.40 31.99 -14.71
C GLU A 516 -32.50 30.91 -13.63
N PHE A 517 -33.01 29.73 -13.99
CA PHE A 517 -33.09 28.59 -13.07
C PHE A 517 -31.69 28.03 -12.74
N GLU A 518 -30.83 27.88 -13.73
CA GLU A 518 -29.43 27.45 -13.54
C GLU A 518 -28.65 28.47 -12.69
N TYR A 519 -28.83 29.77 -12.96
CA TYR A 519 -28.23 30.85 -12.16
C TYR A 519 -28.69 30.81 -10.70
N SER A 520 -30.00 30.61 -10.46
CA SER A 520 -30.53 30.46 -9.11
C SER A 520 -29.90 29.28 -8.37
N GLN A 521 -29.71 28.13 -9.03
CA GLN A 521 -29.07 26.97 -8.40
C GLN A 521 -27.59 27.22 -8.09
N LEU A 522 -26.88 27.88 -9.01
CA LEU A 522 -25.47 28.25 -8.80
C LEU A 522 -25.32 29.27 -7.66
N ALA A 523 -26.24 30.22 -7.54
CA ALA A 523 -26.26 31.18 -6.44
C ALA A 523 -26.44 30.51 -5.07
N THR A 524 -27.34 29.53 -4.95
CA THR A 524 -27.54 28.79 -3.69
C THR A 524 -26.29 27.96 -3.34
N LYS A 525 -25.68 27.29 -4.32
CA LYS A 525 -24.42 26.56 -4.10
C LYS A 525 -23.28 27.47 -3.65
N LEU A 526 -23.20 28.69 -4.20
CA LEU A 526 -22.20 29.67 -3.80
C LEU A 526 -22.39 30.12 -2.34
N GLU A 527 -23.63 30.32 -1.88
CA GLU A 527 -23.93 30.64 -0.48
C GLU A 527 -23.54 29.49 0.47
N ASP A 528 -23.83 28.24 0.09
CA ASP A 528 -23.46 27.06 0.86
C ASP A 528 -21.93 26.90 0.95
N GLU A 529 -21.22 27.09 -0.16
CA GLU A 529 -19.74 27.07 -0.18
C GLU A 529 -19.14 28.21 0.67
N GLN A 530 -19.70 29.42 0.61
CA GLN A 530 -19.25 30.54 1.45
C GLN A 530 -19.46 30.26 2.95
N ALA A 531 -20.58 29.64 3.33
CA ALA A 531 -20.83 29.23 4.70
C ALA A 531 -19.80 28.19 5.17
N LEU A 532 -19.47 27.21 4.32
CA LEU A 532 -18.46 26.19 4.61
C LEU A 532 -17.06 26.79 4.76
N VAL A 533 -16.67 27.71 3.87
CA VAL A 533 -15.39 28.44 3.95
C VAL A 533 -15.28 29.18 5.29
N SER A 534 -16.36 29.82 5.74
CA SER A 534 -16.37 30.53 7.02
C SER A 534 -16.20 29.59 8.22
N GLN A 535 -16.79 28.40 8.18
CA GLN A 535 -16.60 27.37 9.22
C GLN A 535 -15.17 26.82 9.22
N LEU A 536 -14.60 26.56 8.05
CA LEU A 536 -13.22 26.06 7.92
C LEU A 536 -12.20 27.09 8.42
N GLN A 537 -12.41 28.39 8.15
CA GLN A 537 -11.57 29.45 8.68
C GLN A 537 -11.57 29.53 10.22
N LYS A 538 -12.70 29.22 10.88
CA LYS A 538 -12.73 29.11 12.35
C LYS A 538 -11.92 27.92 12.86
N LYS A 539 -12.09 26.74 12.24
CA LYS A 539 -11.31 25.55 12.59
C LYS A 539 -9.81 25.75 12.40
N ILE A 540 -9.40 26.44 11.33
CA ILE A 540 -7.99 26.77 11.10
C ILE A 540 -7.42 27.61 12.25
N LYS A 541 -8.16 28.61 12.74
CA LYS A 541 -7.71 29.43 13.87
C LYS A 541 -7.62 28.64 15.18
N GLU A 542 -8.57 27.75 15.45
CA GLU A 542 -8.54 26.88 16.63
C GLU A 542 -7.33 25.92 16.59
N LEU A 543 -7.07 25.33 15.42
CA LEU A 543 -5.91 24.46 15.23
C LEU A 543 -4.58 25.22 15.32
N GLN A 544 -4.51 26.45 14.83
CA GLN A 544 -3.33 27.30 14.98
C GLN A 544 -3.03 27.61 16.45
N ALA A 545 -4.03 27.96 17.25
CA ALA A 545 -3.86 28.19 18.68
C ALA A 545 -3.39 26.91 19.42
N ARG A 546 -3.93 25.75 19.04
CA ARG A 546 -3.52 24.45 19.60
C ARG A 546 -2.07 24.09 19.25
N ILE A 547 -1.62 24.46 18.06
CA ILE A 547 -0.22 24.26 17.64
C ILE A 547 0.70 25.14 18.48
N GLU A 548 0.36 26.42 18.70
CA GLU A 548 1.15 27.31 19.55
C GLU A 548 1.27 26.77 21.00
N GLU A 549 0.19 26.27 21.60
CA GLU A 549 0.24 25.63 22.93
C GLU A 549 1.18 24.42 22.96
N LEU A 550 1.10 23.55 21.96
CA LEU A 550 1.95 22.35 21.88
C LEU A 550 3.42 22.69 21.62
N GLU A 551 3.68 23.75 20.87
CA GLU A 551 5.05 24.26 20.66
C GLU A 551 5.65 24.80 21.97
N GLU A 552 4.88 25.53 22.77
CA GLU A 552 5.32 25.98 24.10
C GLU A 552 5.59 24.81 25.06
N GLU A 553 4.73 23.77 25.06
CA GLU A 553 4.94 22.56 25.87
C GLU A 553 6.21 21.81 25.44
N LEU A 554 6.45 21.66 24.14
CA LEU A 554 7.65 21.01 23.61
C LEU A 554 8.92 21.77 23.99
N GLU A 555 8.88 23.10 23.98
CA GLU A 555 10.02 23.94 24.34
C GLU A 555 10.31 23.87 25.85
N ALA A 556 9.26 23.81 26.68
CA ALA A 556 9.37 23.56 28.11
C ALA A 556 9.98 22.18 28.41
N GLU A 557 9.56 21.14 27.69
CA GLU A 557 10.09 19.78 27.85
C GLU A 557 11.55 19.67 27.40
N ARG A 558 11.93 20.33 26.29
CA ARG A 558 13.33 20.42 25.85
C ARG A 558 14.21 21.08 26.92
N ALA A 559 13.73 22.16 27.53
CA ALA A 559 14.46 22.84 28.61
C ALA A 559 14.58 21.95 29.87
N ALA A 560 13.54 21.18 30.22
CA ALA A 560 13.59 20.22 31.32
C ALA A 560 14.59 19.08 31.04
N ARG A 561 14.57 18.52 29.82
CA ARG A 561 15.49 17.45 29.40
C ARG A 561 16.95 17.90 29.43
N ALA A 562 17.23 19.13 28.99
CA ALA A 562 18.58 19.71 29.07
C ALA A 562 19.08 19.82 30.52
N LYS A 563 18.20 20.16 31.48
CA LYS A 563 18.57 20.18 32.91
C LYS A 563 18.88 18.78 33.45
N VAL A 564 18.08 17.78 33.07
CA VAL A 564 18.28 16.39 33.49
C VAL A 564 19.58 15.82 32.93
N GLU A 565 19.89 16.06 31.65
CA GLU A 565 21.16 15.62 31.07
C GLU A 565 22.37 16.28 31.74
N LYS A 566 22.27 17.56 32.11
CA LYS A 566 23.32 18.22 32.89
C LYS A 566 23.53 17.55 34.25
N GLN A 567 22.45 17.29 35.00
CA GLN A 567 22.53 16.59 36.29
C GLN A 567 23.10 15.18 36.15
N ARG A 568 22.74 14.46 35.08
CA ARG A 568 23.26 13.14 34.80
C ARG A 568 24.76 13.16 34.50
N ALA A 569 25.23 14.14 33.74
CA ALA A 569 26.66 14.33 33.47
C ALA A 569 27.45 14.64 34.76
N ASP A 570 26.90 15.50 35.64
CA ASP A 570 27.50 15.82 36.93
C ASP A 570 27.59 14.56 37.84
N LEU A 571 26.51 13.77 37.95
CA LEU A 571 26.51 12.52 38.71
C LEU A 571 27.46 11.44 38.14
N SER A 572 27.58 11.36 36.81
CA SER A 572 28.52 10.42 36.17
C SER A 572 29.96 10.77 36.53
N ARG A 573 30.27 12.06 36.58
CA ARG A 573 31.60 12.53 36.99
C ARG A 573 31.86 12.27 38.47
N GLU A 574 30.88 12.49 39.35
CA GLU A 574 31.01 12.14 40.77
C GLU A 574 31.27 10.64 40.98
N LEU A 575 30.63 9.78 40.19
CA LEU A 575 30.86 8.34 40.22
C LEU A 575 32.28 7.95 39.77
N GLU A 576 32.82 8.60 38.74
CA GLU A 576 34.21 8.40 38.31
C GLU A 576 35.18 8.83 39.41
N GLU A 577 34.99 10.01 40.02
CA GLU A 577 35.83 10.50 41.12
C GLU A 577 35.77 9.57 42.35
N LEU A 578 34.61 9.00 42.68
CA LEU A 578 34.48 8.00 43.74
C LEU A 578 35.15 6.66 43.40
N SER A 579 35.11 6.26 42.13
CA SER A 579 35.73 5.03 41.65
C SER A 579 37.25 5.11 41.72
N GLU A 580 37.84 6.24 41.30
CA GLU A 580 39.29 6.48 41.43
C GLU A 580 39.73 6.43 42.90
N ARG A 581 38.98 7.07 43.82
CA ARG A 581 39.27 7.01 45.27
C ARG A 581 39.21 5.59 45.82
N LEU A 582 38.28 4.78 45.35
CA LEU A 582 38.16 3.39 45.77
C LEU A 582 39.37 2.57 45.29
N GLU A 583 39.82 2.80 44.07
CA GLU A 583 40.99 2.13 43.50
C GLU A 583 42.28 2.51 44.23
N GLU A 584 42.47 3.80 44.57
CA GLU A 584 43.58 4.27 45.41
C GLU A 584 43.58 3.63 46.80
N ALA A 585 42.41 3.58 47.46
CA ALA A 585 42.27 2.94 48.77
C ALA A 585 42.53 1.43 48.70
N GLY A 586 42.09 0.78 47.61
CA GLY A 586 42.40 -0.63 47.33
C GLY A 586 43.89 -0.87 47.17
N GLY A 587 44.58 -0.03 46.40
CA GLY A 587 46.03 -0.08 46.20
C GLY A 587 46.82 0.12 47.50
N ALA A 588 46.42 1.10 48.32
CA ALA A 588 47.03 1.33 49.63
C ALA A 588 46.87 0.13 50.57
N THR A 589 45.69 -0.51 50.56
CA THR A 589 45.43 -1.72 51.35
C THR A 589 46.28 -2.89 50.88
N ALA A 590 46.42 -3.09 49.56
CA ALA A 590 47.27 -4.12 48.99
C ALA A 590 48.75 -3.93 49.37
N ALA A 591 49.27 -2.70 49.28
CA ALA A 591 50.63 -2.36 49.69
C ALA A 591 50.86 -2.64 51.19
N GLN A 592 49.88 -2.32 52.04
CA GLN A 592 49.95 -2.59 53.48
C GLN A 592 50.00 -4.09 53.79
N ILE A 593 49.23 -4.92 53.05
CA ILE A 593 49.26 -6.38 53.18
C ILE A 593 50.64 -6.93 52.79
N GLU A 594 51.24 -6.43 51.71
CA GLU A 594 52.57 -6.86 51.27
C GLU A 594 53.66 -6.49 52.28
N LEU A 595 53.56 -5.29 52.87
CA LEU A 595 54.49 -4.83 53.91
C LEU A 595 54.37 -5.67 55.19
N ASN A 596 53.15 -6.04 55.59
CA ASN A 596 52.93 -6.95 56.71
C ASN A 596 53.51 -8.35 56.44
N LYS A 597 53.36 -8.90 55.24
CA LYS A 597 53.99 -10.18 54.86
C LYS A 597 55.51 -10.13 54.95
N ARG A 598 56.14 -9.02 54.55
CA ARG A 598 57.60 -8.83 54.70
C ARG A 598 58.01 -8.79 56.17
N ARG A 599 57.27 -8.06 57.01
CA ARG A 599 57.52 -8.02 58.45
C ARG A 599 57.39 -9.40 59.09
N GLU A 600 56.36 -10.16 58.73
CA GLU A 600 56.19 -11.54 59.22
C GLU A 600 57.36 -12.45 58.81
N ALA A 601 57.85 -12.32 57.57
CA ALA A 601 59.01 -13.07 57.10
C ALA A 601 60.29 -12.68 57.85
N GLU A 602 60.51 -11.39 58.12
CA GLU A 602 61.63 -10.90 58.93
C GLU A 602 61.52 -11.38 60.38
N PHE A 603 60.34 -11.33 60.99
CA PHE A 603 60.10 -11.88 62.32
C PHE A 603 60.40 -13.38 62.39
N ALA A 604 60.00 -14.15 61.38
CA ALA A 604 60.32 -15.58 61.30
C ALA A 604 61.82 -15.83 61.19
N LYS A 605 62.54 -14.98 60.43
CA LYS A 605 64.00 -15.05 60.31
C LYS A 605 64.70 -14.73 61.63
N LEU A 606 64.32 -13.64 62.29
CA LEU A 606 64.86 -13.24 63.59
C LEU A 606 64.61 -14.30 64.67
N ARG A 607 63.45 -14.97 64.64
CA ARG A 607 63.18 -16.10 65.54
C ARG A 607 64.16 -17.26 65.33
N ARG A 608 64.46 -17.62 64.07
CA ARG A 608 65.47 -18.65 63.77
C ARG A 608 66.87 -18.23 64.22
N GLU A 609 67.28 -17.00 63.95
CA GLU A 609 68.58 -16.48 64.38
C GLU A 609 68.72 -16.48 65.91
N LEU A 610 67.62 -16.18 66.64
CA LEU A 610 67.58 -16.26 68.10
C LEU A 610 67.68 -17.70 68.61
N GLU A 611 66.98 -18.65 67.99
CA GLU A 611 67.08 -20.08 68.31
C GLU A 611 68.50 -20.61 68.06
N GLU A 612 69.14 -20.26 66.95
CA GLU A 612 70.53 -20.62 66.64
C GLU A 612 71.52 -20.02 67.64
N SER A 613 71.35 -18.74 68.01
CA SER A 613 72.18 -18.08 69.02
C SER A 613 72.04 -18.70 70.42
N ASN A 614 70.81 -19.08 70.79
CA ASN A 614 70.53 -19.80 72.04
C ASN A 614 71.21 -21.18 72.05
N LEU A 615 71.12 -21.93 70.96
CA LEU A 615 71.82 -23.21 70.82
C LEU A 615 73.35 -23.04 70.92
N GLY A 616 73.89 -21.98 70.32
CA GLY A 616 75.31 -21.62 70.45
C GLY A 616 75.71 -21.25 71.89
N HIS A 617 74.88 -20.48 72.59
CA HIS A 617 75.08 -20.17 74.01
C HIS A 617 75.01 -21.42 74.88
N GLU A 618 74.07 -22.32 74.62
CA GLU A 618 73.93 -23.56 75.37
C GLU A 618 75.14 -24.50 75.15
N ALA A 619 75.63 -24.59 73.91
CA ALA A 619 76.85 -25.33 73.58
C ALA A 619 78.10 -24.75 74.27
N THR A 620 78.25 -23.43 74.32
CA THR A 620 79.38 -22.78 74.99
C THR A 620 79.30 -22.93 76.51
N VAL A 621 78.12 -22.79 77.12
CA VAL A 621 77.90 -23.07 78.55
C VAL A 621 78.23 -24.53 78.88
N SER A 622 77.81 -25.47 78.04
CA SER A 622 78.13 -26.90 78.20
C SER A 622 79.65 -27.14 78.13
N THR A 623 80.35 -26.49 77.21
CA THR A 623 81.81 -26.56 77.07
C THR A 623 82.52 -25.97 78.30
N LEU A 624 82.04 -24.85 78.85
CA LEU A 624 82.58 -24.24 80.06
C LEU A 624 82.33 -25.11 81.30
N ARG A 625 81.14 -25.71 81.43
CA ARG A 625 80.84 -26.69 82.48
C ARG A 625 81.78 -27.89 82.40
N LYS A 626 82.06 -28.38 81.20
CA LYS A 626 83.02 -29.47 80.97
C LYS A 626 84.43 -29.06 81.37
N LYS A 627 84.92 -27.89 80.92
CA LYS A 627 86.23 -27.36 81.34
C LYS A 627 86.34 -27.18 82.86
N HIS A 628 85.29 -26.70 83.52
CA HIS A 628 85.26 -26.54 84.98
C HIS A 628 85.26 -27.90 85.69
N ALA A 629 84.59 -28.91 85.13
CA ALA A 629 84.65 -30.28 85.66
C ALA A 629 86.06 -30.87 85.49
N ASP A 630 86.68 -30.66 84.32
CA ASP A 630 88.04 -31.13 84.02
C ASP A 630 89.08 -30.45 84.94
N THR A 631 89.03 -29.12 85.13
CA THR A 631 89.93 -28.43 86.07
C THR A 631 89.66 -28.79 87.53
N SER A 632 88.40 -29.02 87.92
CA SER A 632 88.08 -29.50 89.27
C SER A 632 88.60 -30.92 89.51
N SER A 633 88.67 -31.76 88.46
CA SER A 633 89.29 -33.08 88.50
C SER A 633 90.82 -32.97 88.63
N GLU A 634 91.47 -32.12 87.84
CA GLU A 634 92.93 -31.87 87.92
C GLU A 634 93.35 -31.32 89.29
N MET A 635 92.56 -30.44 89.90
CA MET A 635 92.80 -29.93 91.25
C MET A 635 92.60 -31.00 92.34
N SER A 636 91.75 -32.00 92.09
CA SER A 636 91.57 -33.15 92.99
C SER A 636 92.67 -34.19 92.88
N GLU A 637 93.43 -34.22 91.78
CA GLU A 637 94.61 -35.09 91.60
C GLU A 637 95.89 -34.49 92.21
N GLN A 638 95.88 -33.21 92.62
CA GLN A 638 97.01 -32.52 93.28
C GLN A 638 96.92 -32.46 94.81
N VAL A 639 95.92 -33.11 95.43
CA VAL A 639 95.75 -33.29 96.88
C VAL A 639 95.97 -34.76 97.23
#